data_AF-A1T3L6-F1
#
_entry.id   AF-A1T3L6-F1
#
_cell.length_a   1.000
_cell.length_b   1.000
_cell.length_c   1.000
_cell.angle_alpha   90.00
_cell.angle_beta   90.00
_cell.angle_gamma   90.00
#
_symmetry.space_group_name_H-M   'P 1'
#
loop_
_entity.id
_entity.type
_entity.pdbx_description
1 polymer ?
#
loop_
_entity_poly.entity_id
_entity_poly.type
_entity_poly.pdbx_seq_one_letter_code
_entity_poly.pdbx_strand_id
1 'polypeptide(L)'
;MSGTQSAESDDDADDSEGDASADDAEDAEEFVGDSGNGGSDDDAADDSEKDVDSSTDDGVGDFEGVVLDDAESEADSQLSVPQPASTESTEQSADVANDADGNADPIADAGPEAVTAPVALSGASAPAIPDGPAPVEPMGPLINSLWWAVPKSGGRSTNDASLTLAGTGIYPSVTSLFAFGGRCGLICDGADGTEQNPNGVGGGWLFGDGGDGWSSTLAGIAGGKGGAAGLLWGSGGDGGAGGAGAAGGTGGNAGLLWGNGGHGGAGGAGVNGAVGTSGVNNGRGGDGTAGGSGGAGGNAGLLSGRGGDGGVGGAGGKGGAGAHGSDAVAAEEDGGPGGSGGAGGNAGAGGVGGRGALLFGRGGDGGDGGSAGTGGAGGFGGTGGAIVVTLPGGKLSDSDGAGGAGGVGGAAGLGGDGGGGGLGGLLGQAGVNGDSGATAAAGNAGGVGGAGGLGGRLPIVDLNNASPAQATLAALIKKLGLPIQAATGIQLEDVDGRLVGPLNAYLYNTIIGKAIFDVGNTFSSASLSARVKEIVILSVGGQWGSEYELYAHKLAAQLFGIPADAIAALANGQAPVGLSGNELLAAQFVQELVSTRRVSDALFEAAEAAFGQTGVVDMVNLAGTYLGVSATLNAFKVRGPESFSAPVLPAAPSPVPASDEYGLGGRLPLIDLDTATPAQLDLAAKIKALAVPTQQATGIELVSPDGRLIGPLNGYLYNPVIGQALFEVGNAFASSSLSSRIKEIVILSVGGQWGSGYEVYAHEKVARLVGIPEEAIVSLASGHAPVGLSGSELVAARFVQELVSTYEVSSELYHSAEAAFGQAGLVDLVNLASTYLGASALLNVFEVPVPTAALITTS
;
A
#
# COMPACT_ATOMS: atom_id res chain seq x y z
N MET A 1 -63.02 29.99 24.66
CA MET A 1 -63.50 29.00 23.68
C MET A 1 -62.45 27.89 23.70
N SER A 2 -62.63 26.82 24.48
CA SER A 2 -63.49 25.63 24.23
C SER A 2 -62.77 24.64 23.28
N GLY A 3 -62.49 23.39 23.66
CA GLY A 3 -62.66 22.63 24.92
C GLY A 3 -61.84 21.30 24.89
N THR A 4 -61.40 20.70 26.01
CA THR A 4 -62.09 19.70 26.90
C THR A 4 -62.47 18.37 26.22
N GLN A 5 -62.47 17.14 26.78
CA GLN A 5 -62.04 16.42 28.03
C GLN A 5 -62.41 14.91 27.80
N SER A 6 -62.03 13.82 28.51
CA SER A 6 -60.96 13.40 29.45
C SER A 6 -61.16 11.90 29.84
N ALA A 7 -60.23 11.30 30.62
CA ALA A 7 -60.38 10.12 31.52
C ALA A 7 -60.28 8.66 30.99
N GLU A 8 -59.47 7.85 31.71
CA GLU A 8 -59.68 6.52 32.39
C GLU A 8 -60.57 5.42 31.69
N SER A 9 -60.41 4.08 31.88
CA SER A 9 -60.08 3.29 33.10
C SER A 9 -59.79 1.76 32.85
N ASP A 10 -58.90 1.17 33.68
CA ASP A 10 -58.99 -0.12 34.45
C ASP A 10 -58.98 -1.57 33.83
N ASP A 11 -58.64 -2.54 34.72
CA ASP A 11 -58.82 -4.04 34.74
C ASP A 11 -57.99 -4.94 33.75
N ASP A 12 -57.63 -6.23 33.99
CA ASP A 12 -57.31 -7.12 35.16
C ASP A 12 -56.92 -8.54 34.59
N ALA A 13 -56.32 -9.55 35.25
CA ALA A 13 -55.33 -9.69 36.35
C ALA A 13 -54.85 -11.18 36.51
N ASP A 14 -53.64 -11.40 37.06
CA ASP A 14 -53.04 -12.58 37.76
C ASP A 14 -52.97 -14.05 37.20
N ASP A 15 -51.93 -14.75 37.69
CA ASP A 15 -51.82 -16.20 38.05
C ASP A 15 -51.84 -17.34 36.99
N SER A 16 -51.18 -18.51 37.19
CA SER A 16 -50.14 -18.91 38.18
C SER A 16 -49.36 -20.21 37.76
N GLU A 17 -48.43 -20.63 38.62
CA GLU A 17 -47.50 -21.78 38.59
C GLU A 17 -48.13 -23.20 38.40
N GLY A 18 -47.31 -24.25 38.13
CA GLY A 18 -47.78 -25.64 38.31
C GLY A 18 -46.93 -26.79 37.73
N ASP A 19 -45.96 -27.23 38.52
CA ASP A 19 -45.07 -28.43 38.46
C ASP A 19 -45.68 -29.82 38.07
N ALA A 20 -44.80 -30.84 38.02
CA ALA A 20 -45.02 -32.27 38.31
C ALA A 20 -45.33 -33.29 37.19
N SER A 21 -44.25 -33.79 36.56
CA SER A 21 -43.79 -35.20 36.61
C SER A 21 -44.63 -36.41 36.11
N ALA A 22 -43.90 -37.37 35.51
CA ALA A 22 -43.83 -38.81 35.87
C ALA A 22 -44.32 -39.90 34.87
N ASP A 23 -43.48 -40.95 34.81
CA ASP A 23 -43.73 -42.39 34.67
C ASP A 23 -43.98 -43.15 33.33
N ASP A 24 -43.24 -44.27 33.26
CA ASP A 24 -43.48 -45.60 32.66
C ASP A 24 -43.58 -45.88 31.14
N ALA A 25 -42.46 -46.41 30.62
CA ALA A 25 -42.26 -47.79 30.11
C ALA A 25 -43.28 -48.49 29.19
N GLU A 26 -42.78 -49.16 28.13
CA GLU A 26 -42.60 -50.64 28.10
C GLU A 26 -41.86 -51.17 26.84
N ASP A 27 -41.15 -52.30 27.03
CA ASP A 27 -40.86 -53.45 26.14
C ASP A 27 -40.46 -53.38 24.62
N ALA A 28 -39.19 -53.75 24.40
CA ALA A 28 -38.75 -55.03 23.77
C ALA A 28 -38.76 -55.28 22.23
N GLU A 29 -38.40 -56.52 21.86
CA GLU A 29 -38.17 -57.12 20.52
C GLU A 29 -37.02 -56.50 19.67
N GLU A 30 -35.78 -57.01 19.71
CA GLU A 30 -35.26 -58.26 19.08
C GLU A 30 -35.28 -58.27 17.54
N PHE A 31 -34.10 -58.15 16.90
CA PHE A 31 -33.63 -59.21 15.97
C PHE A 31 -32.10 -59.30 15.79
N VAL A 32 -31.65 -60.49 15.42
CA VAL A 32 -30.27 -61.00 15.38
C VAL A 32 -29.68 -60.99 13.96
N GLY A 33 -28.35 -60.86 13.81
CA GLY A 33 -27.66 -61.54 12.68
C GLY A 33 -26.24 -61.09 12.28
N ASP A 34 -25.34 -62.08 12.11
CA ASP A 34 -24.09 -62.13 11.30
C ASP A 34 -23.05 -60.98 11.43
N SER A 35 -21.83 -61.13 11.96
CA SER A 35 -20.80 -62.21 12.04
C SER A 35 -19.82 -62.30 10.85
N GLY A 36 -18.53 -62.62 11.13
CA GLY A 36 -17.63 -63.22 10.14
C GLY A 36 -16.20 -62.65 9.92
N ASN A 37 -15.26 -62.92 10.84
CA ASN A 37 -13.84 -63.29 10.57
C ASN A 37 -12.86 -62.27 9.89
N GLY A 38 -11.54 -62.21 10.16
CA GLY A 38 -10.73 -62.86 11.22
C GLY A 38 -9.27 -63.17 10.82
N GLY A 39 -8.29 -62.60 11.55
CA GLY A 39 -6.85 -62.98 11.60
C GLY A 39 -5.89 -62.33 10.58
N SER A 40 -4.56 -62.35 10.75
CA SER A 40 -3.70 -62.69 11.93
C SER A 40 -2.19 -62.69 11.54
N ASP A 41 -1.31 -62.18 12.44
CA ASP A 41 0.09 -62.61 12.69
C ASP A 41 1.18 -62.38 11.57
N ASP A 42 2.49 -62.18 11.79
CA ASP A 42 3.32 -61.98 13.02
C ASP A 42 4.75 -61.39 12.71
N ASP A 43 5.41 -60.91 13.79
CA ASP A 43 6.86 -60.87 14.12
C ASP A 43 7.98 -60.04 13.41
N ALA A 44 8.93 -59.65 14.27
CA ALA A 44 9.94 -58.58 14.18
C ALA A 44 11.43 -59.02 14.00
N ALA A 45 12.29 -58.05 13.62
CA ALA A 45 13.74 -57.90 13.93
C ALA A 45 14.19 -56.50 13.42
N ASP A 46 14.82 -55.59 14.17
CA ASP A 46 16.13 -55.59 14.88
C ASP A 46 17.36 -55.39 13.95
N ASP A 47 18.03 -54.22 14.07
CA ASP A 47 19.51 -54.07 14.02
C ASP A 47 19.94 -52.61 14.34
N SER A 48 21.19 -52.39 14.82
CA SER A 48 21.70 -51.03 15.11
C SER A 48 23.24 -50.89 15.14
N GLU A 49 23.78 -49.88 14.43
CA GLU A 49 25.16 -49.33 14.50
C GLU A 49 25.12 -47.89 13.90
N LYS A 50 25.62 -46.81 14.51
CA LYS A 50 26.99 -46.39 14.86
C LYS A 50 27.92 -46.08 13.66
N ASP A 51 28.30 -44.80 13.51
CA ASP A 51 29.66 -44.29 13.81
C ASP A 51 29.67 -42.75 13.60
N VAL A 52 30.09 -41.94 14.58
CA VAL A 52 31.46 -41.52 14.95
C VAL A 52 32.08 -40.52 13.97
N ASP A 53 32.09 -39.26 14.42
CA ASP A 53 32.80 -38.12 13.82
C ASP A 53 34.31 -38.16 14.13
N SER A 54 35.16 -37.69 13.21
CA SER A 54 36.57 -37.44 13.51
C SER A 54 37.16 -36.28 12.70
N SER A 55 37.73 -35.33 13.45
CA SER A 55 38.29 -34.05 13.04
C SER A 55 39.41 -34.09 11.99
N THR A 56 39.58 -32.97 11.29
CA THR A 56 40.93 -32.45 10.96
C THR A 56 40.90 -30.91 10.84
N ASP A 57 42.08 -30.28 10.92
CA ASP A 57 42.28 -28.86 11.28
C ASP A 57 43.13 -28.10 10.23
N ASP A 58 43.30 -26.78 10.44
CA ASP A 58 44.20 -25.82 9.77
C ASP A 58 43.94 -25.44 8.28
N GLY A 59 43.78 -24.14 8.02
CA GLY A 59 43.61 -23.60 6.66
C GLY A 59 43.44 -22.07 6.57
N VAL A 60 44.41 -21.28 7.03
CA VAL A 60 44.33 -19.80 7.06
C VAL A 60 44.24 -19.17 5.65
N GLY A 61 43.29 -18.25 5.45
CA GLY A 61 43.15 -17.42 4.25
C GLY A 61 42.56 -16.04 4.59
N ASP A 62 43.37 -15.00 4.42
CA ASP A 62 43.10 -13.61 4.81
C ASP A 62 42.42 -12.80 3.68
N PHE A 63 41.40 -12.00 4.00
CA PHE A 63 40.97 -10.84 3.19
C PHE A 63 40.03 -9.89 3.97
N GLU A 64 40.26 -8.58 3.83
CA GLU A 64 39.56 -7.52 4.56
C GLU A 64 38.13 -7.24 4.06
N GLY A 65 37.20 -7.00 4.98
CA GLY A 65 35.85 -6.51 4.69
C GLY A 65 35.23 -5.82 5.91
N VAL A 66 35.11 -4.50 5.87
CA VAL A 66 34.67 -3.70 7.03
C VAL A 66 33.15 -3.83 7.25
N VAL A 67 32.77 -4.28 8.44
CA VAL A 67 31.41 -4.19 9.00
C VAL A 67 31.51 -3.40 10.31
N LEU A 68 30.46 -2.64 10.65
CA LEU A 68 30.35 -1.92 11.90
C LEU A 68 29.54 -2.78 12.89
N ASP A 69 30.16 -3.18 14.00
CA ASP A 69 29.46 -3.84 15.11
C ASP A 69 28.78 -2.81 16.01
N ASP A 70 27.45 -2.84 16.09
CA ASP A 70 26.71 -2.21 17.18
C ASP A 70 26.78 -3.12 18.41
N ALA A 71 27.32 -2.58 19.51
CA ALA A 71 27.63 -3.36 20.72
C ALA A 71 26.51 -3.26 21.78
N GLU A 72 25.56 -4.19 21.76
CA GLU A 72 24.64 -4.40 22.89
C GLU A 72 25.34 -5.15 24.03
N SER A 73 25.16 -4.67 25.28
CA SER A 73 25.77 -5.25 26.46
C SER A 73 24.72 -5.80 27.43
N GLU A 74 24.36 -7.07 27.25
CA GLU A 74 23.53 -7.81 28.21
C GLU A 74 24.29 -8.14 29.51
N ALA A 75 23.56 -8.13 30.63
CA ALA A 75 24.13 -8.28 31.98
C ALA A 75 23.39 -9.35 32.79
N ASP A 76 23.82 -10.61 32.65
CA ASP A 76 23.22 -11.78 33.30
C ASP A 76 23.29 -11.72 34.84
N SER A 77 22.17 -12.07 35.50
CA SER A 77 22.15 -12.43 36.92
C SER A 77 21.06 -13.49 37.21
N GLN A 78 21.47 -14.75 37.29
CA GLN A 78 20.58 -15.88 37.54
C GLN A 78 20.12 -16.00 39.00
N LEU A 79 18.90 -16.54 39.21
CA LEU A 79 18.51 -17.25 40.43
C LEU A 79 17.52 -18.38 40.10
N SER A 80 17.51 -19.46 40.89
CA SER A 80 16.96 -20.76 40.45
C SER A 80 15.65 -21.19 41.15
N VAL A 81 14.72 -21.74 40.35
CA VAL A 81 14.02 -23.04 40.51
C VAL A 81 13.58 -23.44 41.95
N PRO A 82 12.26 -23.64 42.23
CA PRO A 82 11.60 -24.87 41.73
C PRO A 82 10.08 -24.81 41.43
N GLN A 83 9.60 -25.78 40.62
CA GLN A 83 8.19 -26.22 40.58
C GLN A 83 7.84 -27.12 41.80
N PRO A 84 6.54 -27.39 42.02
CA PRO A 84 6.14 -28.81 41.93
C PRO A 84 4.74 -29.09 41.34
N ALA A 85 4.61 -30.32 40.83
CA ALA A 85 3.44 -31.22 40.83
C ALA A 85 2.16 -30.88 40.02
N SER A 86 1.67 -31.92 39.34
CA SER A 86 0.43 -32.01 38.58
C SER A 86 -0.45 -33.17 39.08
N THR A 87 -1.77 -32.99 39.05
CA THR A 87 -2.83 -34.03 39.07
C THR A 87 -3.95 -33.48 38.17
N GLU A 88 -4.40 -34.18 37.13
CA GLU A 88 -5.46 -35.22 37.16
C GLU A 88 -6.79 -34.74 37.78
N SER A 89 -7.97 -34.92 37.16
CA SER A 89 -8.30 -35.46 35.82
C SER A 89 -9.77 -35.15 35.46
N THR A 90 -10.18 -35.37 34.19
CA THR A 90 -11.58 -35.69 33.72
C THR A 90 -12.69 -34.62 33.94
N GLU A 91 -13.73 -34.46 33.11
CA GLU A 91 -14.18 -35.18 31.91
C GLU A 91 -14.98 -34.29 30.93
N GLN A 92 -15.57 -34.91 29.89
CA GLN A 92 -16.36 -34.34 28.78
C GLN A 92 -17.58 -33.50 29.24
N SER A 93 -17.92 -32.36 28.63
CA SER A 93 -18.44 -32.12 27.25
C SER A 93 -19.87 -32.63 27.02
N ALA A 94 -20.79 -31.71 26.69
CA ALA A 94 -22.12 -32.00 26.18
C ALA A 94 -22.60 -30.85 25.27
N ASP A 95 -22.64 -31.09 23.96
CA ASP A 95 -23.38 -30.26 23.02
C ASP A 95 -24.88 -30.58 23.06
N VAL A 96 -25.72 -29.62 22.67
CA VAL A 96 -27.11 -29.89 22.25
C VAL A 96 -27.36 -29.20 20.91
N ALA A 97 -27.41 -29.98 19.84
CA ALA A 97 -27.99 -29.59 18.56
C ALA A 97 -29.48 -29.96 18.54
N ASN A 98 -30.26 -29.42 17.59
CA ASN A 98 -31.63 -29.89 17.36
C ASN A 98 -32.06 -29.82 15.88
N ASP A 99 -32.38 -31.00 15.34
CA ASP A 99 -33.35 -31.35 14.28
C ASP A 99 -33.39 -30.62 12.92
N ALA A 100 -32.93 -31.35 11.89
CA ALA A 100 -33.75 -31.97 10.81
C ALA A 100 -34.92 -31.18 10.19
N ASP A 101 -35.23 -31.29 8.88
CA ASP A 101 -35.67 -32.54 8.25
C ASP A 101 -35.80 -32.47 6.69
N GLY A 102 -36.04 -33.61 6.03
CA GLY A 102 -36.68 -33.66 4.69
C GLY A 102 -35.82 -34.02 3.44
N ASN A 103 -36.24 -35.02 2.67
CA ASN A 103 -35.59 -35.50 1.43
C ASN A 103 -36.61 -36.11 0.43
N ALA A 104 -36.65 -35.65 -0.84
CA ALA A 104 -37.15 -36.40 -2.01
C ALA A 104 -37.00 -35.66 -3.37
N ASP A 105 -36.54 -36.39 -4.39
CA ASP A 105 -36.56 -36.08 -5.85
C ASP A 105 -37.66 -36.92 -6.56
N PRO A 106 -37.93 -36.80 -7.88
CA PRO A 106 -37.97 -35.63 -8.78
C PRO A 106 -39.25 -35.64 -9.69
N ILE A 107 -39.44 -34.66 -10.61
CA ILE A 107 -40.23 -34.81 -11.88
C ILE A 107 -39.95 -33.63 -12.85
N ALA A 108 -40.35 -33.75 -14.13
CA ALA A 108 -39.71 -33.05 -15.27
C ALA A 108 -40.50 -31.94 -16.01
N ASP A 109 -39.71 -31.10 -16.70
CA ASP A 109 -39.94 -30.40 -17.99
C ASP A 109 -41.06 -29.34 -18.15
N ALA A 110 -40.64 -28.09 -18.39
CA ALA A 110 -41.32 -27.12 -19.26
C ALA A 110 -40.33 -26.07 -19.82
N GLY A 111 -40.45 -25.70 -21.10
CA GLY A 111 -39.63 -24.70 -21.81
C GLY A 111 -40.22 -23.27 -21.90
N PRO A 112 -39.90 -22.48 -22.94
CA PRO A 112 -38.93 -21.37 -22.78
C PRO A 112 -39.39 -19.98 -23.29
N GLU A 113 -38.43 -19.02 -23.32
CA GLU A 113 -38.52 -17.61 -23.79
C GLU A 113 -39.19 -16.61 -22.79
N ALA A 114 -38.99 -15.27 -22.82
CA ALA A 114 -38.40 -14.36 -23.83
C ALA A 114 -37.92 -12.99 -23.27
N VAL A 115 -37.17 -12.21 -24.08
CA VAL A 115 -36.82 -10.75 -24.00
C VAL A 115 -36.08 -10.22 -22.72
N THR A 116 -35.22 -9.18 -22.74
CA THR A 116 -35.14 -7.94 -23.56
C THR A 116 -33.71 -7.56 -24.02
N ALA A 117 -33.59 -6.57 -24.92
CA ALA A 117 -32.34 -6.01 -25.43
C ALA A 117 -32.24 -4.48 -25.19
N PRO A 118 -31.03 -3.87 -25.18
CA PRO A 118 -30.84 -2.42 -25.11
C PRO A 118 -30.90 -1.73 -26.49
N VAL A 119 -31.14 -0.42 -26.47
CA VAL A 119 -31.40 0.43 -27.66
C VAL A 119 -30.16 1.24 -28.06
N ALA A 120 -29.96 1.43 -29.38
CA ALA A 120 -28.93 2.32 -29.92
C ALA A 120 -29.45 3.77 -30.11
N LEU A 121 -28.60 4.77 -29.84
CA LEU A 121 -28.84 6.16 -30.24
C LEU A 121 -27.58 6.82 -30.83
N SER A 122 -27.78 7.55 -31.92
CA SER A 122 -26.86 8.56 -32.47
C SER A 122 -26.98 9.89 -31.69
N GLY A 123 -26.04 10.83 -31.73
CA GLY A 123 -24.76 10.91 -32.47
C GLY A 123 -24.36 12.38 -32.71
N ALA A 124 -23.52 12.62 -33.74
CA ALA A 124 -23.07 13.92 -34.28
C ALA A 124 -22.00 14.71 -33.45
N SER A 125 -21.09 15.49 -34.05
CA SER A 125 -20.54 15.53 -35.42
C SER A 125 -19.45 16.61 -35.58
N ALA A 126 -18.38 16.37 -36.37
CA ALA A 126 -17.69 17.31 -37.31
C ALA A 126 -16.28 16.80 -37.70
N PRO A 127 -15.66 17.27 -38.81
CA PRO A 127 -16.16 17.32 -40.19
C PRO A 127 -15.17 16.68 -41.21
N ALA A 128 -15.49 16.65 -42.51
CA ALA A 128 -14.68 15.98 -43.55
C ALA A 128 -14.43 16.84 -44.81
N ILE A 129 -13.39 16.49 -45.60
CA ILE A 129 -13.04 17.03 -46.93
C ILE A 129 -12.55 15.85 -47.83
N PRO A 130 -12.77 15.83 -49.19
CA PRO A 130 -13.00 14.57 -49.93
C PRO A 130 -11.98 14.19 -51.05
N ASP A 131 -12.33 13.14 -51.82
CA ASP A 131 -11.49 12.30 -52.71
C ASP A 131 -10.99 12.87 -54.06
N GLY A 132 -9.97 12.21 -54.65
CA GLY A 132 -9.53 12.37 -56.06
C GLY A 132 -8.42 11.38 -56.50
N PRO A 133 -8.41 10.81 -57.74
CA PRO A 133 -7.58 9.62 -58.11
C PRO A 133 -6.30 9.86 -58.96
N ALA A 134 -5.48 8.80 -59.12
CA ALA A 134 -4.22 8.69 -59.91
C ALA A 134 -4.43 8.53 -61.44
N PRO A 135 -3.41 8.53 -62.36
CA PRO A 135 -2.55 7.33 -62.64
C PRO A 135 -1.14 7.51 -63.38
N VAL A 136 -0.47 6.36 -63.70
CA VAL A 136 0.59 6.05 -64.75
C VAL A 136 2.11 6.30 -64.53
N GLU A 137 2.96 5.37 -65.06
CA GLU A 137 4.45 5.34 -65.13
C GLU A 137 5.11 6.13 -66.30
N PRO A 138 6.47 6.11 -66.51
CA PRO A 138 7.12 5.06 -67.36
C PRO A 138 8.63 4.67 -67.15
N MET A 139 8.92 3.35 -67.26
CA MET A 139 10.05 2.66 -67.98
C MET A 139 11.57 3.06 -67.94
N GLY A 140 12.41 2.21 -67.30
CA GLY A 140 13.73 1.64 -67.77
C GLY A 140 14.99 2.52 -68.07
N PRO A 141 16.16 1.97 -68.51
CA PRO A 141 16.59 0.55 -68.64
C PRO A 141 18.09 0.17 -68.30
N LEU A 142 18.33 -1.13 -68.01
CA LEU A 142 19.49 -2.03 -68.38
C LEU A 142 21.00 -1.77 -68.08
N ILE A 143 21.67 -2.85 -67.58
CA ILE A 143 23.12 -3.29 -67.76
C ILE A 143 24.20 -2.44 -67.02
N ASN A 144 25.17 -2.96 -66.24
CA ASN A 144 26.02 -4.16 -66.37
C ASN A 144 26.50 -4.77 -65.01
N SER A 145 27.41 -5.76 -65.05
CA SER A 145 27.91 -6.57 -63.91
C SER A 145 29.11 -6.01 -63.12
N LEU A 146 29.27 -6.44 -61.85
CA LEU A 146 30.43 -7.20 -61.29
C LEU A 146 30.41 -7.30 -59.73
N TRP A 147 30.62 -8.52 -59.20
CA TRP A 147 31.28 -8.90 -57.91
C TRP A 147 31.00 -8.10 -56.61
N TRP A 148 30.35 -8.74 -55.62
CA TRP A 148 30.90 -9.05 -54.26
C TRP A 148 29.92 -9.95 -53.47
N ALA A 149 30.19 -10.26 -52.19
CA ALA A 149 29.45 -11.28 -51.43
C ALA A 149 29.24 -10.94 -49.93
N VAL A 150 28.02 -11.23 -49.41
CA VAL A 150 27.63 -11.40 -47.98
C VAL A 150 27.69 -10.12 -47.10
N PRO A 151 26.81 -9.90 -46.07
CA PRO A 151 25.73 -10.73 -45.50
C PRO A 151 24.31 -10.09 -45.43
N LYS A 152 23.35 -10.94 -45.03
CA LYS A 152 22.04 -10.74 -44.35
C LYS A 152 21.47 -9.32 -44.09
N SER A 153 20.16 -9.17 -44.29
CA SER A 153 19.28 -8.16 -43.68
C SER A 153 17.92 -8.78 -43.28
N GLY A 154 17.22 -8.20 -42.30
CA GLY A 154 15.92 -8.69 -41.80
C GLY A 154 14.76 -8.60 -42.79
N GLY A 155 13.65 -9.27 -42.47
CA GLY A 155 12.54 -9.52 -43.38
C GLY A 155 11.52 -8.39 -43.54
N ARG A 156 10.55 -8.62 -44.45
CA ARG A 156 9.30 -7.83 -44.56
C ARG A 156 8.19 -8.70 -45.17
N SER A 157 6.96 -8.50 -44.71
CA SER A 157 5.77 -9.26 -45.13
C SER A 157 5.49 -9.19 -46.64
N THR A 158 4.95 -10.27 -47.20
CA THR A 158 4.44 -10.35 -48.58
C THR A 158 3.02 -10.94 -48.63
N ASN A 159 2.02 -10.09 -48.38
CA ASN A 159 0.71 -10.29 -48.99
C ASN A 159 0.78 -9.84 -50.45
N ASP A 160 1.03 -10.76 -51.39
CA ASP A 160 0.27 -10.79 -52.65
C ASP A 160 0.51 -12.07 -53.46
N ALA A 161 -0.50 -12.49 -54.23
CA ALA A 161 -0.48 -13.74 -55.00
C ALA A 161 -0.77 -13.53 -56.49
N SER A 162 0.27 -13.32 -57.31
CA SER A 162 0.19 -13.54 -58.76
C SER A 162 1.56 -13.82 -59.38
N LEU A 163 1.58 -14.61 -60.47
CA LEU A 163 2.81 -15.04 -61.16
C LEU A 163 3.15 -14.08 -62.32
N THR A 164 4.45 -13.90 -62.58
CA THR A 164 4.96 -14.00 -63.96
C THR A 164 6.46 -14.36 -64.00
N LEU A 165 6.94 -14.79 -65.17
CA LEU A 165 8.18 -15.54 -65.34
C LEU A 165 8.92 -15.08 -66.62
N ALA A 166 10.16 -14.59 -66.49
CA ALA A 166 11.28 -14.89 -67.41
C ALA A 166 12.58 -14.10 -67.11
N GLY A 167 13.69 -14.83 -67.00
CA GLY A 167 15.02 -14.39 -67.47
C GLY A 167 15.99 -13.75 -66.45
N THR A 168 17.22 -14.25 -66.28
CA THR A 168 17.81 -15.53 -66.72
C THR A 168 18.79 -16.03 -65.64
N GLY A 169 18.41 -17.09 -64.94
CA GLY A 169 19.20 -17.76 -63.91
C GLY A 169 18.37 -18.92 -63.36
N ILE A 170 18.71 -20.15 -63.74
CA ILE A 170 17.84 -21.33 -63.59
C ILE A 170 17.54 -21.61 -62.11
N TYR A 171 16.30 -21.33 -61.67
CA TYR A 171 15.58 -22.05 -60.58
C TYR A 171 14.03 -21.86 -60.47
N PRO A 172 13.31 -20.95 -61.18
CA PRO A 172 11.89 -20.65 -60.88
C PRO A 172 10.89 -21.67 -61.47
N SER A 173 11.09 -22.96 -61.23
CA SER A 173 10.20 -24.03 -61.74
C SER A 173 10.30 -25.39 -61.02
N VAL A 174 10.79 -25.45 -59.78
CA VAL A 174 10.89 -26.73 -59.02
C VAL A 174 10.32 -26.58 -57.61
N THR A 175 10.86 -25.67 -56.80
CA THR A 175 10.46 -25.46 -55.40
C THR A 175 8.95 -25.28 -55.23
N SER A 176 8.34 -24.43 -56.07
CA SER A 176 6.89 -24.13 -56.04
C SER A 176 5.97 -25.32 -56.33
N LEU A 177 6.45 -26.33 -57.08
CA LEU A 177 5.69 -27.56 -57.35
C LEU A 177 5.65 -28.52 -56.16
N PHE A 178 6.52 -28.31 -55.16
CA PHE A 178 6.60 -29.09 -53.92
C PHE A 178 6.16 -28.28 -52.68
N ALA A 179 5.61 -27.07 -52.86
CA ALA A 179 5.08 -26.22 -51.80
C ALA A 179 3.68 -26.70 -51.36
N PHE A 180 3.60 -27.92 -50.82
CA PHE A 180 2.38 -28.55 -50.33
C PHE A 180 2.63 -29.31 -49.03
N GLY A 181 1.57 -29.56 -48.26
CA GLY A 181 1.66 -30.31 -47.00
C GLY A 181 2.35 -29.56 -45.86
N GLY A 182 2.24 -28.22 -45.84
CA GLY A 182 2.84 -27.38 -44.80
C GLY A 182 4.35 -27.16 -44.94
N ARG A 183 4.92 -27.35 -46.14
CA ARG A 183 6.34 -27.10 -46.45
C ARG A 183 6.51 -26.06 -47.55
N CYS A 184 7.59 -25.27 -47.47
CA CYS A 184 7.87 -24.16 -48.38
C CYS A 184 8.21 -24.57 -49.84
N GLY A 185 8.56 -25.84 -50.08
CA GLY A 185 9.04 -26.32 -51.38
C GLY A 185 10.02 -27.48 -51.28
N LEU A 186 10.94 -27.65 -52.24
CA LEU A 186 11.95 -28.73 -52.24
C LEU A 186 13.20 -28.41 -51.40
N ILE A 187 13.70 -27.18 -51.52
CA ILE A 187 14.90 -26.64 -50.85
C ILE A 187 14.61 -25.19 -50.52
N CYS A 188 14.41 -24.89 -49.24
CA CYS A 188 14.04 -23.56 -48.73
C CYS A 188 13.91 -23.65 -47.21
N ASP A 189 14.11 -22.53 -46.53
CA ASP A 189 13.77 -22.41 -45.12
C ASP A 189 12.27 -22.06 -44.99
N GLY A 190 11.64 -22.47 -43.90
CA GLY A 190 10.26 -22.17 -43.60
C GLY A 190 10.02 -20.68 -43.35
N ALA A 191 8.82 -20.21 -43.69
CA ALA A 191 8.36 -18.88 -43.26
C ALA A 191 7.82 -18.96 -41.82
N ASP A 192 8.12 -17.93 -41.03
CA ASP A 192 7.66 -17.83 -39.65
C ASP A 192 6.14 -17.68 -39.55
N GLY A 193 5.62 -18.08 -38.39
CA GLY A 193 4.22 -17.95 -38.03
C GLY A 193 3.75 -16.50 -37.97
N THR A 194 2.48 -16.30 -38.27
CA THR A 194 1.77 -15.01 -38.19
C THR A 194 0.51 -15.16 -37.37
N GLU A 195 -0.07 -14.07 -36.87
CA GLU A 195 -1.36 -14.08 -36.16
C GLU A 195 -2.46 -14.84 -36.94
N GLN A 196 -2.47 -14.72 -38.27
CA GLN A 196 -3.44 -15.40 -39.14
C GLN A 196 -3.06 -16.86 -39.46
N ASN A 197 -1.79 -17.24 -39.32
CA ASN A 197 -1.28 -18.60 -39.50
C ASN A 197 -0.21 -18.89 -38.43
N PRO A 198 -0.60 -19.23 -37.18
CA PRO A 198 0.34 -19.18 -36.05
C PRO A 198 1.52 -20.14 -36.13
N ASN A 199 1.36 -21.31 -36.74
CA ASN A 199 2.44 -22.28 -36.84
C ASN A 199 3.44 -21.89 -37.94
N GLY A 200 4.74 -21.96 -37.62
CA GLY A 200 5.81 -21.81 -38.60
C GLY A 200 5.74 -22.88 -39.68
N VAL A 201 6.03 -22.48 -40.91
CA VAL A 201 6.02 -23.39 -42.08
C VAL A 201 7.22 -24.33 -41.99
N GLY A 202 7.05 -25.59 -42.41
CA GLY A 202 8.15 -26.54 -42.47
C GLY A 202 9.15 -26.20 -43.58
N GLY A 203 10.42 -26.51 -43.35
CA GLY A 203 11.50 -26.38 -44.34
C GLY A 203 11.28 -27.25 -45.58
N GLY A 204 12.13 -27.08 -46.58
CA GLY A 204 12.00 -27.74 -47.88
C GLY A 204 12.07 -29.26 -47.78
N TRP A 205 11.29 -29.99 -48.59
CA TRP A 205 11.14 -31.45 -48.54
C TRP A 205 12.47 -32.24 -48.49
N LEU A 206 13.58 -31.70 -49.00
CA LEU A 206 14.92 -32.27 -48.81
C LEU A 206 15.75 -31.51 -47.77
N PHE A 207 15.84 -30.18 -47.88
CA PHE A 207 16.70 -29.35 -47.03
C PHE A 207 16.08 -28.01 -46.69
N GLY A 208 16.45 -27.50 -45.51
CA GLY A 208 16.16 -26.15 -45.04
C GLY A 208 15.54 -26.18 -43.64
N ASP A 209 15.70 -25.09 -42.92
CA ASP A 209 15.26 -24.96 -41.54
C ASP A 209 13.73 -24.77 -41.47
N GLY A 210 13.11 -25.06 -40.33
CA GLY A 210 11.72 -24.69 -40.06
C GLY A 210 11.60 -23.21 -39.71
N GLY A 211 10.50 -22.57 -40.10
CA GLY A 211 10.19 -21.22 -39.62
C GLY A 211 9.71 -21.24 -38.17
N ASP A 212 9.89 -20.14 -37.45
CA ASP A 212 9.51 -20.05 -36.04
C ASP A 212 7.98 -19.96 -35.85
N GLY A 213 7.48 -20.30 -34.67
CA GLY A 213 6.08 -20.15 -34.30
C GLY A 213 5.73 -18.72 -33.89
N TRP A 214 4.52 -18.27 -34.20
CA TRP A 214 4.03 -16.95 -33.80
C TRP A 214 3.90 -16.83 -32.28
N SER A 215 4.60 -15.87 -31.68
CA SER A 215 4.39 -15.47 -30.29
C SER A 215 3.12 -14.65 -30.16
N SER A 216 2.13 -15.18 -29.45
CA SER A 216 0.79 -14.59 -29.30
C SER A 216 0.80 -13.44 -28.30
N THR A 217 0.21 -12.31 -28.71
CA THR A 217 -0.07 -11.17 -27.83
C THR A 217 -1.53 -11.15 -27.32
N LEU A 218 -2.33 -12.16 -27.67
CA LEU A 218 -3.76 -12.23 -27.37
C LEU A 218 -4.03 -13.19 -26.21
N ALA A 219 -4.70 -12.71 -25.16
CA ALA A 219 -5.06 -13.52 -23.99
C ALA A 219 -5.86 -14.77 -24.39
N GLY A 220 -5.55 -15.92 -23.77
CA GLY A 220 -6.15 -17.22 -24.09
C GLY A 220 -5.70 -17.86 -25.41
N ILE A 221 -4.98 -17.14 -26.28
CA ILE A 221 -4.49 -17.68 -27.56
C ILE A 221 -3.07 -18.24 -27.40
N ALA A 222 -2.95 -19.55 -27.60
CA ALA A 222 -1.70 -20.29 -27.47
C ALA A 222 -0.67 -19.90 -28.54
N GLY A 223 0.61 -20.09 -28.21
CA GLY A 223 1.73 -19.83 -29.11
C GLY A 223 1.76 -20.78 -30.30
N GLY A 224 2.21 -20.25 -31.44
CA GLY A 224 2.39 -21.01 -32.66
C GLY A 224 3.45 -22.09 -32.54
N LYS A 225 3.23 -23.26 -33.17
CA LYS A 225 4.24 -24.32 -33.19
C LYS A 225 5.35 -24.01 -34.20
N GLY A 226 6.59 -24.34 -33.86
CA GLY A 226 7.72 -24.23 -34.77
C GLY A 226 7.64 -25.21 -35.94
N GLY A 227 8.12 -24.79 -37.10
CA GLY A 227 8.12 -25.58 -38.32
C GLY A 227 9.09 -26.76 -38.24
N ALA A 228 8.70 -27.91 -38.79
CA ALA A 228 9.61 -29.05 -38.92
C ALA A 228 10.59 -28.86 -40.09
N ALA A 229 11.86 -29.11 -39.86
CA ALA A 229 12.92 -28.96 -40.86
C ALA A 229 12.77 -29.89 -42.06
N GLY A 230 13.57 -29.68 -43.10
CA GLY A 230 13.64 -30.52 -44.29
C GLY A 230 14.08 -31.96 -44.00
N LEU A 231 13.61 -32.92 -44.82
CA LEU A 231 13.71 -34.34 -44.50
C LEU A 231 15.14 -34.83 -44.24
N LEU A 232 16.16 -34.26 -44.91
CA LEU A 232 17.54 -34.73 -44.79
C LEU A 232 18.37 -33.84 -43.85
N TRP A 233 18.30 -32.52 -44.00
CA TRP A 233 19.08 -31.56 -43.21
C TRP A 233 18.27 -30.30 -42.89
N GLY A 234 18.46 -29.79 -41.68
CA GLY A 234 17.92 -28.51 -41.20
C GLY A 234 17.53 -28.60 -39.73
N SER A 235 17.51 -27.46 -39.05
CA SER A 235 17.01 -27.33 -37.68
C SER A 235 15.50 -27.05 -37.69
N GLY A 236 14.79 -27.52 -36.67
CA GLY A 236 13.39 -27.11 -36.48
C GLY A 236 13.31 -25.66 -36.00
N GLY A 237 12.27 -24.94 -36.40
CA GLY A 237 12.00 -23.59 -35.88
C GLY A 237 11.52 -23.64 -34.44
N ASP A 238 11.66 -22.54 -33.71
CA ASP A 238 11.27 -22.44 -32.30
C ASP A 238 9.75 -22.30 -32.14
N GLY A 239 9.23 -22.65 -30.96
CA GLY A 239 7.84 -22.44 -30.59
C GLY A 239 7.60 -20.99 -30.16
N GLY A 240 6.52 -20.38 -30.65
CA GLY A 240 6.09 -19.04 -30.22
C GLY A 240 5.57 -19.04 -28.79
N ALA A 241 5.71 -17.93 -28.08
CA ALA A 241 5.15 -17.75 -26.74
C ALA A 241 3.61 -17.72 -26.75
N GLY A 242 2.98 -18.18 -25.68
CA GLY A 242 1.54 -18.04 -25.46
C GLY A 242 1.17 -16.64 -24.97
N GLY A 243 0.00 -16.15 -25.38
CA GLY A 243 -0.60 -14.95 -24.79
C GLY A 243 -1.09 -15.23 -23.37
N ALA A 244 -1.54 -14.21 -22.63
CA ALA A 244 -1.87 -14.33 -21.20
C ALA A 244 -2.77 -15.54 -20.87
N GLY A 245 -2.34 -16.37 -19.92
CA GLY A 245 -2.96 -17.64 -19.51
C GLY A 245 -2.89 -18.80 -20.51
N ALA A 246 -2.26 -18.63 -21.68
CA ALA A 246 -2.25 -19.61 -22.76
C ALA A 246 -0.90 -20.33 -22.91
N ALA A 247 -0.95 -21.58 -23.36
CA ALA A 247 0.24 -22.42 -23.52
C ALA A 247 1.19 -21.90 -24.62
N GLY A 248 2.49 -22.13 -24.43
CA GLY A 248 3.50 -21.90 -25.46
C GLY A 248 3.47 -22.96 -26.56
N GLY A 249 3.94 -22.59 -27.75
CA GLY A 249 4.01 -23.47 -28.90
C GLY A 249 5.11 -24.53 -28.77
N THR A 250 4.90 -25.72 -29.33
CA THR A 250 5.94 -26.75 -29.39
C THR A 250 6.98 -26.43 -30.45
N GLY A 251 8.27 -26.64 -30.15
CA GLY A 251 9.36 -26.49 -31.11
C GLY A 251 9.34 -27.52 -32.22
N GLY A 252 9.93 -27.17 -33.36
CA GLY A 252 10.00 -27.99 -34.56
C GLY A 252 11.02 -29.13 -34.46
N ASN A 253 10.74 -30.26 -35.10
CA ASN A 253 11.73 -31.34 -35.22
C ASN A 253 12.74 -31.04 -36.34
N ALA A 254 13.98 -31.45 -36.13
CA ALA A 254 15.08 -31.36 -37.10
C ALA A 254 14.96 -32.34 -38.28
N GLY A 255 15.86 -32.20 -39.26
CA GLY A 255 15.99 -33.10 -40.39
C GLY A 255 16.59 -34.46 -40.01
N LEU A 256 16.24 -35.52 -40.74
CA LEU A 256 16.52 -36.91 -40.36
C LEU A 256 18.01 -37.20 -40.15
N LEU A 257 18.92 -36.52 -40.85
CA LEU A 257 20.35 -36.79 -40.74
C LEU A 257 21.03 -35.81 -39.77
N TRP A 258 20.85 -34.51 -39.96
CA TRP A 258 21.54 -33.45 -39.22
C TRP A 258 20.62 -32.26 -38.92
N GLY A 259 20.67 -31.76 -37.68
CA GLY A 259 20.03 -30.50 -37.28
C GLY A 259 19.61 -30.51 -35.81
N ASN A 260 19.43 -29.31 -35.24
CA ASN A 260 18.91 -29.15 -33.88
C ASN A 260 17.38 -29.14 -33.88
N GLY A 261 16.75 -29.66 -32.83
CA GLY A 261 15.34 -29.38 -32.59
C GLY A 261 15.15 -27.94 -32.14
N GLY A 262 14.06 -27.30 -32.55
CA GLY A 262 13.70 -25.96 -32.09
C GLY A 262 13.23 -25.97 -30.64
N HIS A 263 13.43 -24.87 -29.93
CA HIS A 263 13.03 -24.68 -28.54
C HIS A 263 11.50 -24.61 -28.39
N GLY A 264 11.00 -24.94 -27.21
CA GLY A 264 9.60 -24.72 -26.86
C GLY A 264 9.32 -23.27 -26.48
N GLY A 265 8.18 -22.74 -26.87
CA GLY A 265 7.76 -21.38 -26.51
C GLY A 265 7.35 -21.26 -25.04
N ALA A 266 7.55 -20.09 -24.45
CA ALA A 266 7.10 -19.82 -23.08
C ALA A 266 5.56 -19.82 -22.97
N GLY A 267 5.04 -20.29 -21.84
CA GLY A 267 3.63 -20.12 -21.48
C GLY A 267 3.33 -18.69 -21.01
N GLY A 268 2.18 -18.15 -21.39
CA GLY A 268 1.78 -16.80 -21.02
C GLY A 268 1.34 -16.70 -19.56
N ALA A 269 1.78 -15.66 -18.86
CA ALA A 269 1.39 -15.41 -17.46
C ALA A 269 -0.12 -15.20 -17.30
N GLY A 270 -0.67 -15.61 -16.15
CA GLY A 270 -2.06 -15.40 -15.78
C GLY A 270 -2.40 -13.93 -15.52
N VAL A 271 -3.68 -13.59 -15.65
CA VAL A 271 -4.21 -12.24 -15.41
C VAL A 271 -4.55 -12.10 -13.92
N ASN A 272 -4.15 -10.98 -13.32
CA ASN A 272 -4.52 -10.67 -11.93
C ASN A 272 -6.02 -10.45 -11.79
N GLY A 273 -6.60 -10.92 -10.69
CA GLY A 273 -7.98 -10.66 -10.33
C GLY A 273 -8.23 -9.19 -9.99
N ALA A 274 -9.43 -8.70 -10.30
CA ALA A 274 -9.83 -7.33 -9.99
C ALA A 274 -10.02 -7.12 -8.48
N VAL A 275 -9.70 -5.92 -7.99
CA VAL A 275 -10.06 -5.50 -6.63
C VAL A 275 -11.59 -5.50 -6.49
N GLY A 276 -12.10 -5.99 -5.36
CA GLY A 276 -13.52 -6.01 -5.06
C GLY A 276 -14.11 -4.61 -4.98
N THR A 277 -15.43 -4.49 -5.15
CA THR A 277 -16.14 -3.21 -5.04
C THR A 277 -17.25 -3.33 -4.00
N SER A 278 -17.37 -2.34 -3.11
CA SER A 278 -18.34 -2.39 -2.02
C SER A 278 -19.78 -2.45 -2.55
N GLY A 279 -20.62 -3.25 -1.92
CA GLY A 279 -21.99 -3.57 -2.38
C GLY A 279 -22.08 -4.56 -3.56
N VAL A 280 -20.97 -4.98 -4.18
CA VAL A 280 -20.95 -5.95 -5.29
C VAL A 280 -20.31 -7.26 -4.83
N ASN A 281 -20.98 -8.40 -5.00
CA ASN A 281 -20.49 -9.73 -4.59
C ASN A 281 -19.95 -9.77 -3.14
N ASN A 282 -20.62 -9.08 -2.21
CA ASN A 282 -20.19 -8.89 -0.82
C ASN A 282 -18.75 -8.33 -0.71
N GLY A 283 -18.35 -7.47 -1.65
CA GLY A 283 -17.00 -6.89 -1.71
C GLY A 283 -15.90 -7.86 -2.13
N ARG A 284 -16.20 -9.09 -2.53
CA ARG A 284 -15.15 -10.10 -2.83
C ARG A 284 -14.25 -9.66 -4.00
N GLY A 285 -12.93 -9.76 -3.80
CA GLY A 285 -11.92 -9.62 -4.84
C GLY A 285 -11.94 -10.78 -5.83
N GLY A 286 -11.68 -10.50 -7.11
CA GLY A 286 -11.64 -11.51 -8.17
C GLY A 286 -10.45 -12.46 -8.03
N ASP A 287 -10.62 -13.70 -8.45
CA ASP A 287 -9.55 -14.70 -8.46
C ASP A 287 -8.58 -14.42 -9.63
N GLY A 288 -7.29 -14.67 -9.42
CA GLY A 288 -6.28 -14.60 -10.48
C GLY A 288 -6.33 -15.82 -11.40
N THR A 289 -6.16 -15.62 -12.72
CA THR A 289 -6.22 -16.74 -13.66
C THR A 289 -4.96 -17.59 -13.62
N ALA A 290 -5.07 -18.83 -14.05
CA ALA A 290 -3.91 -19.70 -14.22
C ALA A 290 -2.92 -19.15 -15.28
N GLY A 291 -1.65 -19.50 -15.13
CA GLY A 291 -0.62 -19.33 -16.15
C GLY A 291 -0.60 -20.49 -17.15
N GLY A 292 -0.23 -20.21 -18.40
CA GLY A 292 -0.15 -21.23 -19.45
C GLY A 292 1.09 -22.12 -19.32
N SER A 293 1.01 -23.37 -19.77
CA SER A 293 2.15 -24.29 -19.77
C SER A 293 3.21 -23.93 -20.82
N GLY A 294 4.48 -24.22 -20.54
CA GLY A 294 5.55 -24.14 -21.52
C GLY A 294 5.39 -25.15 -22.67
N GLY A 295 5.86 -24.79 -23.86
CA GLY A 295 5.87 -25.66 -25.03
C GLY A 295 6.95 -26.75 -24.94
N ALA A 296 6.68 -27.95 -25.47
CA ALA A 296 7.70 -28.99 -25.59
C ALA A 296 8.75 -28.64 -26.65
N GLY A 297 10.02 -28.93 -26.38
CA GLY A 297 11.13 -28.79 -27.32
C GLY A 297 11.15 -29.87 -28.41
N GLY A 298 11.66 -29.51 -29.59
CA GLY A 298 11.74 -30.36 -30.76
C GLY A 298 12.90 -31.38 -30.71
N ASN A 299 12.77 -32.49 -31.43
CA ASN A 299 13.81 -33.53 -31.47
C ASN A 299 14.89 -33.22 -32.52
N ALA A 300 16.13 -33.61 -32.23
CA ALA A 300 17.28 -33.51 -33.11
C ALA A 300 17.28 -34.52 -34.27
N GLY A 301 18.18 -34.33 -35.23
CA GLY A 301 18.43 -35.29 -36.31
C GLY A 301 19.08 -36.59 -35.82
N LEU A 302 19.01 -37.68 -36.60
CA LEU A 302 19.45 -39.01 -36.16
C LEU A 302 20.97 -39.08 -35.92
N LEU A 303 21.79 -38.41 -36.74
CA LEU A 303 23.25 -38.57 -36.70
C LEU A 303 23.94 -37.51 -35.84
N SER A 304 23.47 -36.26 -35.88
CA SER A 304 23.98 -35.18 -35.03
C SER A 304 22.98 -34.03 -34.86
N GLY A 305 23.06 -33.39 -33.68
CA GLY A 305 22.20 -32.28 -33.27
C GLY A 305 21.86 -32.35 -31.77
N ARG A 306 21.49 -31.19 -31.20
CA ARG A 306 20.89 -31.09 -29.86
C ARG A 306 19.36 -31.14 -29.97
N GLY A 307 18.69 -31.75 -28.99
CA GLY A 307 17.27 -31.48 -28.80
C GLY A 307 17.04 -30.02 -28.41
N GLY A 308 15.90 -29.45 -28.80
CA GLY A 308 15.50 -28.11 -28.37
C GLY A 308 15.06 -28.12 -26.92
N ASP A 309 15.39 -27.07 -26.17
CA ASP A 309 15.00 -26.95 -24.76
C ASP A 309 13.48 -26.71 -24.63
N GLY A 310 12.89 -27.14 -23.53
CA GLY A 310 11.49 -26.86 -23.22
C GLY A 310 11.25 -25.40 -22.88
N GLY A 311 10.08 -24.87 -23.22
CA GLY A 311 9.69 -23.50 -22.84
C GLY A 311 9.34 -23.41 -21.36
N VAL A 312 9.59 -22.25 -20.74
CA VAL A 312 9.19 -21.99 -19.34
C VAL A 312 7.67 -21.89 -19.18
N GLY A 313 7.14 -22.28 -18.03
CA GLY A 313 5.75 -22.11 -17.64
C GLY A 313 5.41 -20.66 -17.27
N GLY A 314 4.20 -20.23 -17.61
CA GLY A 314 3.70 -18.90 -17.24
C GLY A 314 3.38 -18.80 -15.76
N ALA A 315 3.75 -17.70 -15.11
CA ALA A 315 3.38 -17.41 -13.73
C ALA A 315 1.85 -17.31 -13.55
N GLY A 316 1.35 -17.65 -12.35
CA GLY A 316 -0.06 -17.50 -12.00
C GLY A 316 -0.44 -16.03 -11.72
N GLY A 317 -1.66 -15.63 -12.07
CA GLY A 317 -2.17 -14.29 -11.76
C GLY A 317 -2.42 -14.12 -10.26
N LYS A 318 -2.17 -12.94 -9.69
CA LYS A 318 -2.48 -12.64 -8.29
C LYS A 318 -3.98 -12.50 -8.07
N GLY A 319 -4.48 -12.92 -6.91
CA GLY A 319 -5.85 -12.62 -6.47
C GLY A 319 -6.03 -11.12 -6.17
N GLY A 320 -7.21 -10.59 -6.49
CA GLY A 320 -7.59 -9.21 -6.17
C GLY A 320 -7.93 -9.04 -4.68
N ALA A 321 -7.63 -7.88 -4.11
CA ALA A 321 -8.02 -7.58 -2.73
C ALA A 321 -9.55 -7.43 -2.60
N GLY A 322 -10.10 -7.77 -1.43
CA GLY A 322 -11.49 -7.50 -1.09
C GLY A 322 -11.74 -6.02 -0.78
N ALA A 323 -12.96 -5.56 -1.04
CA ALA A 323 -13.39 -4.19 -0.74
C ALA A 323 -13.50 -3.96 0.77
N HIS A 324 -13.17 -2.76 1.22
CA HIS A 324 -13.47 -2.32 2.58
C HIS A 324 -14.98 -2.20 2.80
N GLY A 325 -15.42 -2.51 4.01
CA GLY A 325 -16.78 -2.33 4.47
C GLY A 325 -17.17 -0.84 4.53
N SER A 326 -18.47 -0.56 4.49
CA SER A 326 -18.99 0.79 4.65
C SER A 326 -18.96 1.22 6.12
N ASP A 327 -18.44 2.42 6.40
CA ASP A 327 -18.74 3.10 7.66
C ASP A 327 -20.27 3.22 7.84
N ALA A 328 -20.74 3.03 9.06
CA ALA A 328 -22.14 3.26 9.44
C ALA A 328 -22.56 4.73 9.22
N VAL A 329 -23.85 4.96 8.95
CA VAL A 329 -24.38 6.28 8.58
C VAL A 329 -25.33 6.86 9.62
N ALA A 330 -25.96 6.01 10.44
CA ALA A 330 -26.68 6.40 11.64
C ALA A 330 -25.84 6.15 12.91
N ALA A 331 -26.47 6.33 14.07
CA ALA A 331 -25.96 5.90 15.36
C ALA A 331 -26.56 4.52 15.72
N GLU A 332 -25.89 3.77 16.58
CA GLU A 332 -26.25 2.39 16.96
C GLU A 332 -26.20 1.40 15.77
N GLU A 333 -25.59 1.80 14.64
CA GLU A 333 -25.38 0.95 13.46
C GLU A 333 -23.98 0.33 13.50
N ASP A 334 -23.89 -0.99 13.36
CA ASP A 334 -22.62 -1.69 13.14
C ASP A 334 -22.02 -1.34 11.77
N GLY A 335 -20.70 -1.27 11.70
CA GLY A 335 -19.97 -1.08 10.45
C GLY A 335 -20.14 -2.27 9.50
N GLY A 336 -20.19 -1.99 8.19
CA GLY A 336 -20.33 -3.04 7.17
C GLY A 336 -19.13 -4.01 7.16
N PRO A 337 -19.33 -5.31 6.87
CA PRO A 337 -18.24 -6.26 6.81
C PRO A 337 -17.33 -6.02 5.59
N GLY A 338 -16.04 -6.31 5.75
CA GLY A 338 -15.07 -6.30 4.66
C GLY A 338 -15.21 -7.52 3.74
N GLY A 339 -15.02 -7.31 2.44
CA GLY A 339 -15.09 -8.38 1.44
C GLY A 339 -13.89 -9.31 1.48
N SER A 340 -14.07 -10.58 1.07
CA SER A 340 -12.96 -11.53 1.02
C SER A 340 -12.00 -11.28 -0.15
N GLY A 341 -10.73 -11.64 0.03
CA GLY A 341 -9.74 -11.62 -1.04
C GLY A 341 -9.95 -12.74 -2.05
N GLY A 342 -9.61 -12.47 -3.31
CA GLY A 342 -9.60 -13.47 -4.38
C GLY A 342 -8.43 -14.44 -4.26
N ALA A 343 -8.59 -15.67 -4.75
CA ALA A 343 -7.53 -16.67 -4.78
C ALA A 343 -6.44 -16.30 -5.80
N GLY A 344 -5.20 -16.68 -5.52
CA GLY A 344 -4.11 -16.67 -6.48
C GLY A 344 -4.25 -17.78 -7.52
N GLY A 345 -3.93 -17.49 -8.77
CA GLY A 345 -3.95 -18.46 -9.86
C GLY A 345 -2.78 -19.43 -9.78
N ASN A 346 -3.02 -20.69 -10.16
CA ASN A 346 -1.96 -21.69 -10.34
C ASN A 346 -1.06 -21.31 -11.52
N ALA A 347 0.22 -21.60 -11.43
CA ALA A 347 1.13 -21.40 -12.54
C ALA A 347 1.12 -22.55 -13.56
N GLY A 348 1.63 -22.30 -14.75
CA GLY A 348 1.81 -23.32 -15.78
C GLY A 348 3.05 -24.17 -15.52
N ALA A 349 2.95 -25.47 -15.81
CA ALA A 349 4.11 -26.36 -15.83
C ALA A 349 5.07 -26.04 -16.99
N GLY A 350 6.35 -26.35 -16.81
CA GLY A 350 7.39 -26.21 -17.81
C GLY A 350 7.32 -27.26 -18.93
N GLY A 351 7.84 -26.90 -20.10
CA GLY A 351 7.86 -27.78 -21.26
C GLY A 351 8.92 -28.87 -21.17
N VAL A 352 8.63 -30.07 -21.69
CA VAL A 352 9.62 -31.15 -21.77
C VAL A 352 10.68 -30.86 -22.84
N GLY A 353 11.93 -31.21 -22.55
CA GLY A 353 13.06 -31.08 -23.48
C GLY A 353 13.03 -32.11 -24.62
N GLY A 354 13.48 -31.69 -25.81
CA GLY A 354 13.53 -32.54 -26.99
C GLY A 354 14.68 -33.56 -26.96
N ARG A 355 14.56 -34.66 -27.71
CA ARG A 355 15.61 -35.70 -27.75
C ARG A 355 16.83 -35.27 -28.57
N GLY A 356 18.02 -35.64 -28.10
CA GLY A 356 19.28 -35.50 -28.83
C GLY A 356 19.50 -36.58 -29.90
N ALA A 357 20.45 -36.33 -30.80
CA ALA A 357 20.84 -37.26 -31.86
C ALA A 357 21.41 -38.60 -31.34
N LEU A 358 21.12 -39.70 -32.04
CA LEU A 358 21.27 -41.08 -31.57
C LEU A 358 22.66 -41.44 -31.03
N LEU A 359 23.74 -40.88 -31.58
CA LEU A 359 25.10 -41.23 -31.19
C LEU A 359 25.71 -40.26 -30.17
N PHE A 360 25.77 -38.96 -30.49
CA PHE A 360 26.49 -37.95 -29.69
C PHE A 360 25.63 -36.76 -29.23
N GLY A 361 24.34 -36.71 -29.57
CA GLY A 361 23.54 -35.52 -29.30
C GLY A 361 23.15 -35.40 -27.83
N ARG A 362 23.30 -34.19 -27.26
CA ARG A 362 22.72 -33.86 -25.96
C ARG A 362 21.21 -33.64 -26.12
N GLY A 363 20.43 -34.02 -25.11
CA GLY A 363 19.03 -33.62 -25.01
C GLY A 363 18.86 -32.09 -24.94
N GLY A 364 17.66 -31.63 -25.23
CA GLY A 364 17.20 -30.34 -24.75
C GLY A 364 16.91 -30.44 -23.25
N ASP A 365 17.20 -29.39 -22.51
CA ASP A 365 16.83 -29.26 -21.10
C ASP A 365 15.30 -29.06 -20.99
N GLY A 366 14.71 -29.41 -19.85
CA GLY A 366 13.34 -29.05 -19.54
C GLY A 366 13.23 -27.55 -19.25
N GLY A 367 12.08 -26.95 -19.57
CA GLY A 367 11.79 -25.57 -19.14
C GLY A 367 11.32 -25.55 -17.69
N ASP A 368 11.60 -24.46 -16.97
CA ASP A 368 11.17 -24.28 -15.59
C ASP A 368 9.65 -24.10 -15.48
N GLY A 369 9.07 -24.46 -14.33
CA GLY A 369 7.68 -24.18 -14.01
C GLY A 369 7.46 -22.73 -13.56
N GLY A 370 6.27 -22.18 -13.84
CA GLY A 370 5.96 -20.79 -13.46
C GLY A 370 5.77 -20.61 -11.95
N SER A 371 6.00 -19.40 -11.43
CA SER A 371 5.73 -19.05 -10.04
C SER A 371 4.24 -18.84 -9.77
N ALA A 372 3.75 -19.31 -8.63
CA ALA A 372 2.36 -19.17 -8.20
C ALA A 372 1.88 -17.72 -8.08
N GLY A 373 0.57 -17.51 -8.25
CA GLY A 373 -0.09 -16.25 -7.89
C GLY A 373 -0.30 -16.15 -6.37
N THR A 374 -0.04 -14.99 -5.78
CA THR A 374 -0.40 -14.70 -4.38
C THR A 374 -1.91 -14.54 -4.21
N GLY A 375 -2.45 -14.95 -3.07
CA GLY A 375 -3.82 -14.60 -2.69
C GLY A 375 -3.99 -13.09 -2.49
N GLY A 376 -5.18 -12.57 -2.77
CA GLY A 376 -5.54 -11.19 -2.47
C GLY A 376 -5.86 -11.00 -0.99
N ALA A 377 -5.54 -9.84 -0.42
CA ALA A 377 -5.91 -9.53 0.96
C ALA A 377 -7.43 -9.38 1.13
N GLY A 378 -7.94 -9.69 2.32
CA GLY A 378 -9.31 -9.33 2.70
C GLY A 378 -9.46 -7.84 2.95
N GLY A 379 -10.63 -7.29 2.64
CA GLY A 379 -10.98 -5.91 2.98
C GLY A 379 -11.22 -5.75 4.48
N PHE A 380 -10.96 -4.55 5.00
CA PHE A 380 -11.23 -4.22 6.40
C PHE A 380 -12.74 -3.99 6.61
N GLY A 381 -13.24 -4.24 7.81
CA GLY A 381 -14.59 -3.83 8.17
C GLY A 381 -14.71 -2.31 8.31
N GLY A 382 -15.90 -1.76 8.00
CA GLY A 382 -16.18 -0.34 8.14
C GLY A 382 -16.32 0.10 9.60
N THR A 383 -16.24 1.41 9.85
CA THR A 383 -16.37 1.98 11.19
C THR A 383 -17.82 1.90 11.70
N GLY A 384 -18.00 1.54 12.97
CA GLY A 384 -19.28 1.60 13.68
C GLY A 384 -19.82 3.02 13.84
N GLY A 385 -21.13 3.13 14.02
CA GLY A 385 -21.87 4.38 14.08
C GLY A 385 -22.23 4.75 15.50
N ALA A 386 -21.56 5.75 16.07
CA ALA A 386 -21.75 6.09 17.48
C ALA A 386 -22.03 7.57 17.77
N ILE A 387 -22.87 7.82 18.80
CA ILE A 387 -23.07 9.12 19.45
C ILE A 387 -22.23 9.17 20.71
N VAL A 388 -21.51 10.27 20.91
CA VAL A 388 -20.87 10.58 22.20
C VAL A 388 -21.85 11.34 23.08
N VAL A 389 -22.04 10.89 24.33
CA VAL A 389 -22.90 11.52 25.34
C VAL A 389 -22.13 11.92 26.58
N THR A 390 -22.47 13.08 27.14
CA THR A 390 -21.99 13.53 28.46
C THR A 390 -22.95 13.03 29.54
N LEU A 391 -22.52 12.08 30.36
CA LEU A 391 -23.32 11.49 31.43
C LEU A 391 -23.50 12.43 32.64
N PRO A 392 -24.52 12.20 33.50
CA PRO A 392 -24.63 12.87 34.79
C PRO A 392 -23.36 12.68 35.64
N GLY A 393 -22.69 13.79 35.97
CA GLY A 393 -21.36 13.79 36.59
C GLY A 393 -20.22 14.22 35.67
N GLY A 394 -20.49 14.39 34.37
CA GLY A 394 -19.60 15.03 33.40
C GLY A 394 -18.78 14.08 32.52
N LYS A 395 -18.68 12.79 32.88
CA LYS A 395 -17.97 11.77 32.08
C LYS A 395 -18.52 11.64 30.67
N LEU A 396 -17.66 11.29 29.70
CA LEU A 396 -18.09 10.89 28.36
C LEU A 396 -18.34 9.37 28.30
N SER A 397 -19.38 8.99 27.59
CA SER A 397 -19.61 7.63 27.08
C SER A 397 -19.92 7.77 25.59
N ASP A 398 -19.65 6.74 24.80
CA ASP A 398 -20.28 6.54 23.51
C ASP A 398 -21.24 5.33 23.54
N SER A 399 -21.90 5.11 22.42
CA SER A 399 -22.81 3.99 22.12
C SER A 399 -22.05 2.82 21.47
N ASP A 400 -22.40 1.58 21.83
CA ASP A 400 -21.66 0.34 21.53
C ASP A 400 -21.68 -0.15 20.06
N GLY A 401 -21.85 0.74 19.08
CA GLY A 401 -21.89 0.38 17.64
C GLY A 401 -20.61 -0.32 17.20
N ALA A 402 -20.69 -1.58 16.75
CA ALA A 402 -19.50 -2.38 16.52
C ALA A 402 -18.79 -1.99 15.22
N GLY A 403 -17.46 -2.08 15.22
CA GLY A 403 -16.70 -2.08 13.98
C GLY A 403 -17.01 -3.34 13.15
N GLY A 404 -17.15 -3.20 11.84
CA GLY A 404 -17.47 -4.31 10.96
C GLY A 404 -16.43 -5.43 11.01
N ALA A 405 -16.83 -6.66 10.74
CA ALA A 405 -15.90 -7.78 10.64
C ALA A 405 -14.96 -7.63 9.43
N GLY A 406 -13.67 -7.94 9.61
CA GLY A 406 -12.71 -8.01 8.52
C GLY A 406 -12.96 -9.20 7.59
N GLY A 407 -12.74 -9.00 6.29
CA GLY A 407 -12.84 -10.05 5.29
C GLY A 407 -11.66 -11.03 5.35
N VAL A 408 -11.90 -12.30 5.03
CA VAL A 408 -10.84 -13.31 4.95
C VAL A 408 -9.95 -13.09 3.72
N GLY A 409 -8.65 -13.36 3.85
CA GLY A 409 -7.72 -13.35 2.72
C GLY A 409 -7.93 -14.53 1.77
N GLY A 410 -7.60 -14.35 0.50
CA GLY A 410 -7.70 -15.39 -0.52
C GLY A 410 -6.57 -16.42 -0.45
N ALA A 411 -6.81 -17.64 -0.91
CA ALA A 411 -5.81 -18.71 -0.96
C ALA A 411 -4.66 -18.39 -1.94
N ALA A 412 -3.49 -18.98 -1.71
CA ALA A 412 -2.40 -18.98 -2.69
C ALA A 412 -2.69 -19.90 -3.88
N GLY A 413 -2.12 -19.57 -5.03
CA GLY A 413 -1.98 -20.52 -6.14
C GLY A 413 -0.87 -21.55 -5.90
N LEU A 414 -0.86 -22.61 -6.70
CA LEU A 414 0.20 -23.60 -6.76
C LEU A 414 1.29 -23.20 -7.78
N GLY A 415 2.54 -23.54 -7.48
CA GLY A 415 3.67 -23.42 -8.42
C GLY A 415 3.54 -24.46 -9.55
N GLY A 416 4.14 -24.17 -10.70
CA GLY A 416 4.15 -25.08 -11.84
C GLY A 416 5.26 -26.12 -11.70
N ASP A 417 5.00 -27.37 -12.11
CA ASP A 417 6.04 -28.40 -12.17
C ASP A 417 7.10 -28.09 -13.23
N GLY A 418 8.36 -28.36 -12.93
CA GLY A 418 9.46 -28.27 -13.88
C GLY A 418 9.37 -29.33 -14.99
N GLY A 419 9.75 -28.95 -16.21
CA GLY A 419 9.73 -29.82 -17.37
C GLY A 419 10.78 -30.93 -17.31
N GLY A 420 10.43 -32.14 -17.76
CA GLY A 420 11.39 -33.25 -17.86
C GLY A 420 12.44 -33.04 -18.95
N GLY A 421 13.71 -33.30 -18.63
CA GLY A 421 14.83 -33.20 -19.56
C GLY A 421 14.77 -34.22 -20.70
N GLY A 422 15.18 -33.80 -21.89
CA GLY A 422 15.18 -34.64 -23.10
C GLY A 422 16.26 -35.72 -23.07
N LEU A 423 15.96 -36.90 -23.61
CA LEU A 423 16.92 -38.00 -23.68
C LEU A 423 18.08 -37.68 -24.63
N GLY A 424 19.32 -37.97 -24.20
CA GLY A 424 20.52 -37.91 -25.04
C GLY A 424 20.70 -39.13 -25.94
N GLY A 425 21.70 -39.06 -26.82
CA GLY A 425 22.20 -40.20 -27.59
C GLY A 425 23.00 -41.21 -26.76
N LEU A 426 23.41 -42.31 -27.39
CA LEU A 426 24.17 -43.42 -26.78
C LEU A 426 25.45 -42.98 -26.06
N LEU A 427 26.09 -41.89 -26.52
CA LEU A 427 27.27 -41.25 -25.94
C LEU A 427 27.01 -39.75 -25.66
N GLY A 428 25.74 -39.33 -25.64
CA GLY A 428 25.30 -37.96 -25.38
C GLY A 428 24.64 -37.83 -24.01
N GLN A 429 24.77 -36.67 -23.37
CA GLN A 429 24.10 -36.39 -22.10
C GLN A 429 22.59 -36.18 -22.31
N ALA A 430 21.78 -36.53 -21.32
CA ALA A 430 20.41 -36.03 -21.26
C ALA A 430 20.42 -34.49 -21.07
N GLY A 431 19.28 -33.85 -21.33
CA GLY A 431 19.01 -32.54 -20.75
C GLY A 431 18.80 -32.65 -19.24
N VAL A 432 18.99 -31.55 -18.52
CA VAL A 432 18.51 -31.44 -17.13
C VAL A 432 16.99 -31.28 -17.12
N ASN A 433 16.33 -31.59 -16.01
CA ASN A 433 14.97 -31.12 -15.79
C ASN A 433 15.01 -29.62 -15.51
N GLY A 434 13.92 -28.90 -15.84
CA GLY A 434 13.69 -27.56 -15.31
C GLY A 434 13.29 -27.62 -13.83
N ASP A 435 13.46 -26.52 -13.12
CA ASP A 435 13.04 -26.40 -11.72
C ASP A 435 11.52 -26.18 -11.60
N SER A 436 10.90 -26.68 -10.53
CA SER A 436 9.50 -26.35 -10.22
C SER A 436 9.39 -24.92 -9.66
N GLY A 437 8.40 -24.18 -10.14
CA GLY A 437 8.22 -22.77 -9.81
C GLY A 437 7.79 -22.53 -8.36
N ALA A 438 8.20 -21.38 -7.81
CA ALA A 438 7.95 -21.03 -6.42
C ALA A 438 6.45 -21.01 -6.05
N THR A 439 6.15 -21.45 -4.83
CA THR A 439 4.85 -21.25 -4.18
C THR A 439 4.64 -19.78 -3.79
N ALA A 440 3.40 -19.41 -3.46
CA ALA A 440 3.04 -18.06 -3.06
C ALA A 440 2.36 -18.04 -1.69
N ALA A 441 2.29 -16.86 -1.08
CA ALA A 441 1.52 -16.64 0.15
C ALA A 441 0.01 -16.50 -0.14
N ALA A 442 -0.80 -16.93 0.82
CA ALA A 442 -2.20 -16.51 0.91
C ALA A 442 -2.26 -15.01 1.23
N GLY A 443 -3.40 -14.37 0.96
CA GLY A 443 -3.64 -13.01 1.39
C GLY A 443 -3.86 -12.94 2.90
N ASN A 444 -3.51 -11.80 3.51
CA ASN A 444 -3.88 -11.51 4.89
C ASN A 444 -5.39 -11.28 5.00
N ALA A 445 -5.98 -11.57 6.16
CA ALA A 445 -7.31 -11.07 6.49
C ALA A 445 -7.28 -9.55 6.70
N GLY A 446 -8.41 -8.88 6.47
CA GLY A 446 -8.59 -7.48 6.83
C GLY A 446 -8.79 -7.30 8.34
N GLY A 447 -8.51 -6.11 8.86
CA GLY A 447 -8.86 -5.75 10.24
C GLY A 447 -10.36 -5.59 10.45
N VAL A 448 -10.79 -5.66 11.71
CA VAL A 448 -12.10 -5.13 12.11
C VAL A 448 -12.12 -3.61 11.99
N GLY A 449 -13.29 -3.02 11.80
CA GLY A 449 -13.44 -1.56 11.88
C GLY A 449 -13.23 -1.01 13.30
N GLY A 450 -13.09 0.31 13.43
CA GLY A 450 -13.25 0.98 14.73
C GLY A 450 -14.74 1.06 15.13
N ALA A 451 -15.04 1.26 16.41
CA ALA A 451 -16.42 1.39 16.90
C ALA A 451 -17.07 2.76 16.61
N GLY A 452 -16.30 3.74 16.14
CA GLY A 452 -16.74 5.13 16.04
C GLY A 452 -16.54 5.88 17.36
N GLY A 453 -17.28 6.98 17.52
CA GLY A 453 -17.38 7.68 18.81
C GLY A 453 -16.06 8.27 19.30
N LEU A 454 -15.71 7.96 20.55
CA LEU A 454 -14.54 8.47 21.29
C LEU A 454 -13.21 7.87 20.81
N GLY A 455 -13.23 6.70 20.15
CA GLY A 455 -12.08 6.14 19.43
C GLY A 455 -12.10 6.44 17.93
N GLY A 456 -13.28 6.63 17.36
CA GLY A 456 -13.48 6.74 15.92
C GLY A 456 -13.04 5.45 15.22
N ARG A 457 -12.08 5.58 14.32
CA ARG A 457 -11.41 4.48 13.60
C ARG A 457 -10.25 3.85 14.39
N LEU A 458 -9.80 4.47 15.48
CA LEU A 458 -8.67 3.99 16.28
C LEU A 458 -9.19 3.40 17.60
N PRO A 459 -9.04 2.09 17.86
CA PRO A 459 -9.49 1.48 19.11
C PRO A 459 -8.96 2.22 20.35
N ILE A 460 -9.80 2.37 21.36
CA ILE A 460 -9.38 2.95 22.64
C ILE A 460 -8.56 1.90 23.38
N VAL A 461 -7.31 2.24 23.75
CA VAL A 461 -6.42 1.32 24.45
C VAL A 461 -6.99 0.98 25.83
N ASP A 462 -7.37 -0.29 26.01
CA ASP A 462 -7.75 -0.82 27.32
C ASP A 462 -6.53 -0.86 28.25
N LEU A 463 -6.60 -0.04 29.30
CA LEU A 463 -5.51 0.11 30.27
C LEU A 463 -5.32 -1.12 31.18
N ASN A 464 -6.27 -2.07 31.19
CA ASN A 464 -6.11 -3.35 31.87
C ASN A 464 -5.19 -4.32 31.10
N ASN A 465 -5.15 -4.20 29.77
CA ASN A 465 -4.36 -5.03 28.85
C ASN A 465 -3.19 -4.27 28.19
N ALA A 466 -2.97 -3.01 28.57
CA ALA A 466 -1.92 -2.16 28.03
C ALA A 466 -0.50 -2.65 28.37
N SER A 467 0.44 -2.46 27.44
CA SER A 467 1.86 -2.75 27.67
C SER A 467 2.47 -1.88 28.79
N PRO A 468 3.58 -2.29 29.43
CA PRO A 468 4.20 -1.51 30.51
C PRO A 468 4.57 -0.06 30.11
N ALA A 469 4.96 0.15 28.84
CA ALA A 469 5.24 1.49 28.30
C ALA A 469 3.96 2.33 28.18
N GLN A 470 2.87 1.74 27.67
CA GLN A 470 1.56 2.38 27.57
C GLN A 470 0.97 2.71 28.94
N ALA A 471 1.01 1.78 29.89
CA ALA A 471 0.58 2.00 31.27
C ALA A 471 1.39 3.13 31.94
N THR A 472 2.71 3.20 31.68
CA THR A 472 3.58 4.28 32.18
C THR A 472 3.22 5.64 31.59
N LEU A 473 3.01 5.72 30.28
CA LEU A 473 2.61 6.98 29.63
C LEU A 473 1.19 7.40 30.03
N ALA A 474 0.23 6.48 30.07
CA ALA A 474 -1.12 6.76 30.53
C ALA A 474 -1.14 7.26 31.98
N ALA A 475 -0.34 6.68 32.87
CA ALA A 475 -0.18 7.17 34.24
C ALA A 475 0.43 8.58 34.31
N LEU A 476 1.40 8.91 33.45
CA LEU A 476 1.94 10.26 33.32
C LEU A 476 0.89 11.27 32.81
N ILE A 477 0.17 10.90 31.74
CA ILE A 477 -0.89 11.73 31.15
C ILE A 477 -1.98 12.01 32.19
N LYS A 478 -2.50 10.99 32.87
CA LYS A 478 -3.51 11.15 33.94
C LYS A 478 -3.01 12.02 35.10
N LYS A 479 -1.75 11.84 35.53
CA LYS A 479 -1.14 12.62 36.62
C LYS A 479 -1.10 14.12 36.34
N LEU A 480 -0.92 14.54 35.09
CA LEU A 480 -0.91 15.95 34.70
C LEU A 480 -2.29 16.44 34.22
N GLY A 481 -3.05 15.59 33.54
CA GLY A 481 -4.33 15.91 32.92
C GLY A 481 -5.53 15.93 33.86
N LEU A 482 -5.64 15.01 34.84
CA LEU A 482 -6.79 14.97 35.75
C LEU A 482 -6.98 16.25 36.58
N PRO A 483 -5.92 16.94 37.05
CA PRO A 483 -6.04 18.29 37.62
C PRO A 483 -6.59 19.34 36.64
N ILE A 484 -6.32 19.21 35.33
CA ILE A 484 -6.84 20.11 34.28
C ILE A 484 -8.31 19.79 34.02
N GLN A 485 -8.68 18.52 33.89
CA GLN A 485 -10.07 18.06 33.78
C GLN A 485 -10.93 18.56 34.95
N ALA A 486 -10.42 18.47 36.19
CA ALA A 486 -11.10 18.99 37.37
C ALA A 486 -11.23 20.52 37.42
N ALA A 487 -10.37 21.26 36.71
CA ALA A 487 -10.38 22.72 36.66
C ALA A 487 -11.17 23.31 35.47
N THR A 488 -11.26 22.57 34.35
CA THR A 488 -11.84 23.03 33.08
C THR A 488 -13.16 22.36 32.72
N GLY A 489 -13.44 21.17 33.27
CA GLY A 489 -14.57 20.32 32.87
C GLY A 489 -14.31 19.49 31.60
N ILE A 490 -13.17 19.67 30.91
CA ILE A 490 -12.77 18.85 29.77
C ILE A 490 -12.56 17.41 30.23
N GLN A 491 -13.30 16.46 29.70
CA GLN A 491 -13.02 15.04 29.98
C GLN A 491 -11.83 14.54 29.16
N LEU A 492 -10.84 13.97 29.84
CA LEU A 492 -9.71 13.27 29.23
C LEU A 492 -9.84 11.74 29.35
N GLU A 493 -10.89 11.29 30.04
CA GLU A 493 -11.24 9.90 30.29
C GLU A 493 -12.72 9.63 29.96
N ASP A 494 -13.03 8.40 29.57
CA ASP A 494 -14.39 7.89 29.40
C ASP A 494 -15.01 7.36 30.72
N VAL A 495 -16.15 6.66 30.60
CA VAL A 495 -16.83 5.94 31.70
C VAL A 495 -15.93 4.96 32.44
N ASP A 496 -15.09 4.21 31.74
CA ASP A 496 -14.23 3.16 32.29
C ASP A 496 -12.87 3.69 32.78
N GLY A 497 -12.52 4.93 32.40
CA GLY A 497 -11.24 5.53 32.69
C GLY A 497 -10.17 5.24 31.65
N ARG A 498 -10.52 4.85 30.42
CA ARG A 498 -9.58 4.84 29.29
C ARG A 498 -9.36 6.27 28.79
N LEU A 499 -8.19 6.55 28.22
CA LEU A 499 -7.87 7.90 27.71
C LEU A 499 -8.54 8.14 26.35
N VAL A 500 -9.11 9.32 26.15
CA VAL A 500 -9.87 9.69 24.94
C VAL A 500 -9.27 10.89 24.19
N GLY A 501 -9.77 11.18 22.99
CA GLY A 501 -9.24 12.25 22.16
C GLY A 501 -7.83 11.93 21.63
N PRO A 502 -6.94 12.93 21.47
CA PRO A 502 -5.59 12.69 20.95
C PRO A 502 -4.73 11.87 21.93
N LEU A 503 -5.11 11.80 23.21
CA LEU A 503 -4.38 11.08 24.25
C LEU A 503 -4.39 9.56 24.03
N ASN A 504 -5.41 9.02 23.36
CA ASN A 504 -5.42 7.61 22.96
C ASN A 504 -4.33 7.32 21.92
N ALA A 505 -4.24 8.15 20.86
CA ALA A 505 -3.24 8.00 19.81
C ALA A 505 -1.80 8.05 20.36
N TYR A 506 -1.53 8.88 21.37
CA TYR A 506 -0.21 8.95 22.01
C TYR A 506 0.24 7.65 22.69
N LEU A 507 -0.67 6.69 22.94
CA LEU A 507 -0.33 5.36 23.47
C LEU A 507 0.10 4.36 22.38
N TYR A 508 -0.08 4.65 21.10
CA TYR A 508 0.30 3.73 20.02
C TYR A 508 1.80 3.76 19.68
N ASN A 509 2.46 4.90 19.84
CA ASN A 509 3.92 4.99 19.92
C ASN A 509 4.29 5.88 21.12
N THR A 510 4.64 5.25 22.24
CA THR A 510 4.76 5.95 23.54
C THR A 510 5.97 6.88 23.63
N ILE A 511 6.93 6.80 22.72
CA ILE A 511 8.09 7.72 22.69
C ILE A 511 7.68 9.01 21.97
N ILE A 512 7.12 8.89 20.76
CA ILE A 512 6.63 10.02 19.96
C ILE A 512 5.44 10.69 20.66
N GLY A 513 4.47 9.91 21.12
CA GLY A 513 3.30 10.40 21.84
C GLY A 513 3.64 11.13 23.15
N LYS A 514 4.70 10.69 23.87
CA LYS A 514 5.20 11.44 25.02
C LYS A 514 5.82 12.77 24.61
N ALA A 515 6.64 12.81 23.56
CA ALA A 515 7.27 14.04 23.10
C ALA A 515 6.22 15.10 22.67
N ILE A 516 5.18 14.67 21.94
CA ILE A 516 4.07 15.55 21.53
C ILE A 516 3.26 16.02 22.75
N PHE A 517 2.99 15.12 23.71
CA PHE A 517 2.33 15.49 24.97
C PHE A 517 3.15 16.50 25.79
N ASP A 518 4.48 16.35 25.85
CA ASP A 518 5.37 17.29 26.53
C ASP A 518 5.31 18.69 25.88
N VAL A 519 5.26 18.80 24.54
CA VAL A 519 5.05 20.10 23.83
C VAL A 519 3.80 20.80 24.34
N GLY A 520 2.66 20.09 24.44
CA GLY A 520 1.41 20.64 24.97
C GLY A 520 1.57 21.25 26.37
N ASN A 521 2.35 20.61 27.25
CA ASN A 521 2.64 21.10 28.60
C ASN A 521 3.53 22.36 28.60
N THR A 522 4.38 22.57 27.58
CA THR A 522 5.27 23.74 27.50
C THR A 522 4.55 25.07 27.26
N PHE A 523 3.32 25.08 26.71
CA PHE A 523 2.55 26.31 26.49
C PHE A 523 2.13 27.05 27.78
N SER A 524 2.42 26.49 28.96
CA SER A 524 2.45 27.21 30.23
C SER A 524 3.52 28.31 30.30
N SER A 525 4.57 28.23 29.48
CA SER A 525 5.68 29.19 29.35
C SER A 525 5.52 30.20 28.21
N ALA A 526 4.45 30.10 27.40
CA ALA A 526 4.18 31.05 26.33
C ALA A 526 3.87 32.45 26.87
N SER A 527 4.32 33.49 26.17
CA SER A 527 4.06 34.90 26.45
C SER A 527 2.60 35.33 26.24
N LEU A 528 1.80 34.48 25.58
CA LEU A 528 0.39 34.69 25.28
C LEU A 528 -0.52 34.55 26.51
N SER A 529 -1.52 35.42 26.61
CA SER A 529 -2.57 35.29 27.63
C SER A 529 -3.40 34.01 27.40
N ALA A 530 -3.96 33.44 28.47
CA ALA A 530 -4.81 32.25 28.35
C ALA A 530 -5.96 32.43 27.35
N ARG A 531 -6.59 33.62 27.33
CA ARG A 531 -7.64 33.96 26.37
C ARG A 531 -7.15 33.95 24.93
N VAL A 532 -5.97 34.53 24.66
CA VAL A 532 -5.38 34.50 23.31
C VAL A 532 -5.03 33.07 22.90
N LYS A 533 -4.56 32.22 23.82
CA LYS A 533 -4.29 30.81 23.51
C LYS A 533 -5.55 30.03 23.10
N GLU A 534 -6.64 30.12 23.86
CA GLU A 534 -7.89 29.44 23.47
C GLU A 534 -8.48 30.02 22.17
N ILE A 535 -8.29 31.32 21.89
CA ILE A 535 -8.67 31.93 20.61
C ILE A 535 -7.87 31.35 19.44
N VAL A 536 -6.55 31.20 19.59
CA VAL A 536 -5.69 30.55 18.59
C VAL A 536 -6.17 29.12 18.32
N ILE A 537 -6.42 28.35 19.38
CA ILE A 537 -6.85 26.95 19.28
C ILE A 537 -8.20 26.82 18.58
N LEU A 538 -9.23 27.53 19.06
CA LEU A 538 -10.55 27.54 18.42
C LEU A 538 -10.52 28.05 16.97
N SER A 539 -9.57 28.91 16.62
CA SER A 539 -9.36 29.37 15.24
C SER A 539 -8.73 28.30 14.34
N VAL A 540 -7.95 27.36 14.87
CA VAL A 540 -7.43 26.20 14.11
C VAL A 540 -8.48 25.11 14.00
N GLY A 541 -8.95 24.58 15.13
CA GLY A 541 -9.94 23.49 15.16
C GLY A 541 -11.24 23.83 14.43
N GLY A 542 -11.62 25.11 14.40
CA GLY A 542 -12.79 25.59 13.66
C GLY A 542 -12.61 25.70 12.15
N GLN A 543 -11.37 25.88 11.66
CA GLN A 543 -11.06 25.75 10.22
C GLN A 543 -10.96 24.26 9.83
N TRP A 544 -10.45 23.41 10.71
CA TRP A 544 -10.33 21.96 10.49
C TRP A 544 -11.61 21.16 10.80
N GLY A 545 -12.64 21.75 11.42
CA GLY A 545 -13.87 21.04 11.82
C GLY A 545 -13.67 19.97 12.90
N SER A 546 -12.64 20.08 13.75
CA SER A 546 -12.23 19.00 14.65
C SER A 546 -13.10 18.89 15.91
N GLU A 547 -14.16 18.07 15.86
CA GLU A 547 -15.23 18.03 16.87
C GLU A 547 -14.74 17.87 18.32
N TYR A 548 -13.84 16.93 18.59
CA TYR A 548 -13.35 16.69 19.96
C TYR A 548 -12.51 17.86 20.49
N GLU A 549 -11.64 18.45 19.64
CA GLU A 549 -10.83 19.62 19.98
C GLU A 549 -11.73 20.82 20.30
N LEU A 550 -12.73 21.04 19.46
CA LEU A 550 -13.70 22.13 19.61
C LEU A 550 -14.56 21.98 20.87
N TYR A 551 -15.03 20.77 21.18
CA TYR A 551 -15.69 20.47 22.47
C TYR A 551 -14.79 20.83 23.66
N ALA A 552 -13.53 20.37 23.66
CA ALA A 552 -12.61 20.58 24.77
C ALA A 552 -12.28 22.08 24.95
N HIS A 553 -11.88 22.76 23.89
CA HIS A 553 -11.43 24.16 23.97
C HIS A 553 -12.58 25.16 24.08
N LYS A 554 -13.82 24.79 23.72
CA LYS A 554 -15.03 25.53 24.11
C LYS A 554 -15.15 25.65 25.64
N LEU A 555 -14.88 24.59 26.39
CA LEU A 555 -14.95 24.60 27.86
C LEU A 555 -13.84 25.47 28.49
N ALA A 556 -12.60 25.34 27.99
CA ALA A 556 -11.49 26.20 28.42
C ALA A 556 -11.76 27.69 28.08
N ALA A 557 -12.26 27.98 26.89
CA ALA A 557 -12.58 29.34 26.47
C ALA A 557 -13.70 29.99 27.33
N GLN A 558 -14.71 29.20 27.72
CA GLN A 558 -15.73 29.62 28.68
C GLN A 558 -15.15 29.90 30.07
N LEU A 559 -14.23 29.06 30.56
CA LEU A 559 -13.54 29.28 31.85
C LEU A 559 -12.75 30.60 31.88
N PHE A 560 -12.07 30.94 30.78
CA PHE A 560 -11.38 32.23 30.64
C PHE A 560 -12.29 33.40 30.19
N GLY A 561 -13.61 33.17 30.17
CA GLY A 561 -14.63 34.19 29.95
C GLY A 561 -14.68 34.77 28.54
N ILE A 562 -14.25 34.02 27.52
CA ILE A 562 -14.35 34.46 26.12
C ILE A 562 -15.85 34.55 25.75
N PRO A 563 -16.31 35.59 25.03
CA PRO A 563 -17.73 35.76 24.69
C PRO A 563 -18.31 34.54 23.95
N ALA A 564 -19.53 34.14 24.29
CA ALA A 564 -20.14 32.93 23.75
C ALA A 564 -20.40 33.00 22.23
N ASP A 565 -20.65 34.21 21.71
CA ASP A 565 -20.73 34.50 20.27
C ASP A 565 -19.37 34.39 19.58
N ALA A 566 -18.30 34.86 20.23
CA ALA A 566 -16.93 34.69 19.74
C ALA A 566 -16.55 33.19 19.67
N ILE A 567 -16.80 32.43 20.74
CA ILE A 567 -16.54 30.98 20.77
C ILE A 567 -17.34 30.27 19.67
N ALA A 568 -18.63 30.57 19.53
CA ALA A 568 -19.49 29.96 18.52
C ALA A 568 -19.05 30.28 17.08
N ALA A 569 -18.59 31.50 16.80
CA ALA A 569 -18.08 31.87 15.48
C ALA A 569 -16.76 31.15 15.17
N LEU A 570 -15.77 31.22 16.07
CA LEU A 570 -14.48 30.56 15.87
C LEU A 570 -14.64 29.05 15.69
N ALA A 571 -15.39 28.38 16.57
CA ALA A 571 -15.63 26.95 16.53
C ALA A 571 -16.43 26.45 15.30
N ASN A 572 -16.96 27.36 14.47
CA ASN A 572 -17.63 27.03 13.21
C ASN A 572 -16.87 27.60 11.99
N GLY A 573 -15.58 27.95 12.16
CA GLY A 573 -14.73 28.47 11.09
C GLY A 573 -15.13 29.86 10.59
N GLN A 574 -16.00 30.56 11.31
CA GLN A 574 -16.58 31.84 10.88
C GLN A 574 -15.67 33.02 11.24
N ALA A 575 -15.85 34.14 10.53
CA ALA A 575 -15.14 35.38 10.81
C ALA A 575 -15.36 35.83 12.28
N PRO A 576 -14.35 36.36 12.99
CA PRO A 576 -14.44 36.52 14.43
C PRO A 576 -15.41 37.65 14.83
N VAL A 577 -16.35 37.35 15.72
CA VAL A 577 -17.26 38.31 16.35
C VAL A 577 -16.98 38.42 17.86
N GLY A 578 -17.51 39.43 18.55
CA GLY A 578 -17.37 39.60 20.01
C GLY A 578 -15.97 39.97 20.52
N LEU A 579 -14.91 39.76 19.74
CA LEU A 579 -13.52 40.04 20.10
C LEU A 579 -13.09 41.48 19.77
N SER A 580 -12.01 41.95 20.40
CA SER A 580 -11.41 43.27 20.11
C SER A 580 -9.91 43.31 20.42
N GLY A 581 -9.18 44.27 19.83
CA GLY A 581 -7.74 44.44 20.04
C GLY A 581 -6.95 43.17 19.71
N ASN A 582 -5.96 42.83 20.54
CA ASN A 582 -5.13 41.63 20.41
C ASN A 582 -5.93 40.33 20.25
N GLU A 583 -7.12 40.22 20.86
CA GLU A 583 -7.94 39.00 20.76
C GLU A 583 -8.53 38.83 19.35
N LEU A 584 -9.03 39.92 18.75
CA LEU A 584 -9.50 39.91 17.36
C LEU A 584 -8.34 39.70 16.38
N LEU A 585 -7.20 40.34 16.65
CA LEU A 585 -5.99 40.25 15.84
C LEU A 585 -5.43 38.82 15.79
N ALA A 586 -5.34 38.12 16.93
CA ALA A 586 -4.88 36.73 16.98
C ALA A 586 -5.82 35.79 16.20
N ALA A 587 -7.14 35.96 16.34
CA ALA A 587 -8.12 35.19 15.57
C ALA A 587 -7.97 35.40 14.06
N GLN A 588 -7.84 36.66 13.61
CA GLN A 588 -7.64 37.01 12.20
C GLN A 588 -6.31 36.45 11.66
N PHE A 589 -5.22 36.59 12.41
CA PHE A 589 -3.89 36.06 12.05
C PHE A 589 -3.91 34.55 11.83
N VAL A 590 -4.52 33.80 12.75
CA VAL A 590 -4.59 32.33 12.66
C VAL A 590 -5.55 31.89 11.54
N GLN A 591 -6.68 32.57 11.36
CA GLN A 591 -7.59 32.24 10.24
C GLN A 591 -6.96 32.53 8.87
N GLU A 592 -6.21 33.63 8.70
CA GLU A 592 -5.44 33.86 7.45
C GLU A 592 -4.35 32.80 7.26
N LEU A 593 -3.62 32.45 8.33
CA LEU A 593 -2.60 31.40 8.30
C LEU A 593 -3.14 30.04 7.86
N VAL A 594 -4.22 29.55 8.48
CA VAL A 594 -4.74 28.21 8.16
C VAL A 594 -5.38 28.19 6.76
N SER A 595 -6.16 29.22 6.41
CA SER A 595 -6.90 29.25 5.14
C SER A 595 -6.05 29.58 3.91
N THR A 596 -4.97 30.37 4.05
CA THR A 596 -4.09 30.76 2.92
C THR A 596 -2.70 30.12 2.95
N ARG A 597 -2.38 29.42 4.05
CA ARG A 597 -1.06 28.83 4.37
C ARG A 597 0.06 29.88 4.55
N ARG A 598 -0.27 31.17 4.63
CA ARG A 598 0.63 32.34 4.83
C ARG A 598 -0.07 33.42 5.68
N VAL A 599 0.65 34.49 6.04
CA VAL A 599 0.07 35.71 6.63
C VAL A 599 0.57 36.92 5.85
N SER A 600 -0.33 37.86 5.58
CA SER A 600 -0.08 39.10 4.85
C SER A 600 0.79 40.08 5.65
N ASP A 601 1.59 40.90 4.96
CA ASP A 601 2.54 41.84 5.60
C ASP A 601 1.85 42.73 6.65
N ALA A 602 0.69 43.30 6.31
CA ALA A 602 -0.07 44.19 7.19
C ALA A 602 -0.61 43.50 8.45
N LEU A 603 -0.93 42.19 8.37
CA LEU A 603 -1.40 41.41 9.52
C LEU A 603 -0.23 40.87 10.35
N PHE A 604 0.91 40.59 9.72
CA PHE A 604 2.17 40.28 10.37
C PHE A 604 2.70 41.47 11.16
N GLU A 605 2.85 42.64 10.53
CA GLU A 605 3.28 43.90 11.17
C GLU A 605 2.40 44.25 12.37
N ALA A 606 1.08 44.11 12.22
CA ALA A 606 0.13 44.33 13.31
C ALA A 606 0.34 43.34 14.47
N ALA A 607 0.56 42.06 14.18
CA ALA A 607 0.83 41.03 15.19
C ALA A 607 2.18 41.24 15.89
N GLU A 608 3.25 41.56 15.17
CA GLU A 608 4.55 41.89 15.78
C GLU A 608 4.45 43.13 16.67
N ALA A 609 3.75 44.19 16.22
CA ALA A 609 3.50 45.39 17.03
C ALA A 609 2.65 45.13 18.29
N ALA A 610 1.79 44.10 18.27
CA ALA A 610 0.87 43.78 19.36
C ALA A 610 1.40 42.72 20.35
N PHE A 611 2.29 41.82 19.91
CA PHE A 611 2.78 40.67 20.67
C PHE A 611 4.32 40.56 20.76
N GLY A 612 5.06 41.26 19.89
CA GLY A 612 6.51 41.09 19.71
C GLY A 612 6.87 39.76 19.05
N GLN A 613 8.12 39.63 18.60
CA GLN A 613 8.60 38.45 17.85
C GLN A 613 8.38 37.14 18.61
N THR A 614 8.73 37.06 19.90
CA THR A 614 8.46 35.88 20.74
C THR A 614 6.96 35.57 20.84
N GLY A 615 6.09 36.57 20.93
CA GLY A 615 4.64 36.34 20.98
C GLY A 615 4.04 35.86 19.66
N VAL A 616 4.57 36.33 18.53
CA VAL A 616 4.22 35.78 17.21
C VAL A 616 4.73 34.34 17.07
N VAL A 617 5.99 34.05 17.47
CA VAL A 617 6.53 32.68 17.47
C VAL A 617 5.72 31.75 18.38
N ASP A 618 5.36 32.16 19.59
CA ASP A 618 4.50 31.40 20.51
C ASP A 618 3.12 31.11 19.88
N MET A 619 2.54 32.10 19.17
CA MET A 619 1.25 31.97 18.49
C MET A 619 1.31 30.99 17.30
N VAL A 620 2.38 31.03 16.52
CA VAL A 620 2.58 30.13 15.37
C VAL A 620 2.91 28.71 15.84
N ASN A 621 3.74 28.55 16.88
CA ASN A 621 4.01 27.24 17.48
C ASN A 621 2.76 26.62 18.09
N LEU A 622 1.88 27.43 18.72
CA LEU A 622 0.60 26.97 19.23
C LEU A 622 -0.33 26.55 18.09
N ALA A 623 -0.51 27.40 17.08
CA ALA A 623 -1.31 27.06 15.90
C ALA A 623 -0.78 25.79 15.20
N GLY A 624 0.54 25.66 15.03
CA GLY A 624 1.21 24.49 14.47
C GLY A 624 0.99 23.20 15.27
N THR A 625 0.99 23.30 16.61
CA THR A 625 0.67 22.15 17.47
C THR A 625 -0.77 21.69 17.28
N TYR A 626 -1.72 22.63 17.21
CA TYR A 626 -3.15 22.30 17.06
C TYR A 626 -3.56 21.93 15.63
N LEU A 627 -2.84 22.39 14.60
CA LEU A 627 -2.90 21.81 13.25
C LEU A 627 -2.61 20.30 13.32
N GLY A 628 -1.64 19.91 14.15
CA GLY A 628 -1.30 18.52 14.40
C GLY A 628 -2.33 17.74 15.23
N VAL A 629 -2.97 18.36 16.22
CA VAL A 629 -4.04 17.75 17.02
C VAL A 629 -5.29 17.52 16.17
N SER A 630 -5.73 18.54 15.42
CA SER A 630 -6.84 18.44 14.46
C SER A 630 -6.58 17.38 13.38
N ALA A 631 -5.37 17.34 12.80
CA ALA A 631 -5.01 16.31 11.82
C ALA A 631 -5.10 14.88 12.40
N THR A 632 -4.65 14.68 13.64
CA THR A 632 -4.80 13.40 14.36
C THR A 632 -6.27 13.04 14.58
N LEU A 633 -7.05 13.94 15.17
CA LEU A 633 -8.46 13.67 15.48
C LEU A 633 -9.30 13.39 14.23
N ASN A 634 -9.09 14.14 13.15
CA ASN A 634 -9.87 14.00 11.92
C ASN A 634 -9.48 12.74 11.13
N ALA A 635 -8.18 12.41 11.02
CA ALA A 635 -7.73 11.18 10.35
C ALA A 635 -8.37 9.93 10.96
N PHE A 636 -8.47 9.91 12.30
CA PHE A 636 -9.09 8.84 13.07
C PHE A 636 -10.61 9.04 13.30
N LYS A 637 -11.26 10.09 12.78
CA LYS A 637 -12.69 10.40 12.98
C LYS A 637 -13.15 10.38 14.45
N VAL A 638 -12.34 10.95 15.36
CA VAL A 638 -12.66 10.99 16.80
C VAL A 638 -13.68 12.09 17.09
N ARG A 639 -14.86 11.69 17.60
CA ARG A 639 -16.01 12.58 17.82
C ARG A 639 -16.01 13.25 19.20
N GLY A 640 -16.65 14.41 19.27
CA GLY A 640 -17.05 15.05 20.52
C GLY A 640 -18.53 14.79 20.86
N PRO A 641 -19.00 15.13 22.08
CA PRO A 641 -20.42 15.15 22.44
C PRO A 641 -21.20 16.33 21.82
N GLU A 642 -20.54 17.15 20.99
CA GLU A 642 -21.13 18.23 20.22
C GLU A 642 -20.61 18.16 18.78
N SER A 643 -21.50 18.34 17.80
CA SER A 643 -21.12 18.49 16.39
C SER A 643 -21.01 19.95 15.99
N PHE A 644 -20.08 20.23 15.08
CA PHE A 644 -19.73 21.57 14.60
C PHE A 644 -19.93 21.68 13.08
N SER A 645 -19.63 22.84 12.51
CA SER A 645 -19.63 23.02 11.05
C SER A 645 -18.52 22.22 10.38
N ALA A 646 -18.78 21.75 9.15
CA ALA A 646 -17.79 21.05 8.32
C ALA A 646 -16.56 21.93 8.03
N PRO A 647 -15.39 21.33 7.70
CA PRO A 647 -14.13 22.07 7.61
C PRO A 647 -14.13 23.17 6.54
N VAL A 648 -13.44 24.28 6.82
CA VAL A 648 -13.24 25.40 5.90
C VAL A 648 -12.02 25.09 5.03
N LEU A 649 -12.27 24.50 3.86
CA LEU A 649 -11.20 24.04 2.97
C LEU A 649 -10.22 25.18 2.58
N PRO A 650 -8.91 24.92 2.61
CA PRO A 650 -7.89 25.94 2.38
C PRO A 650 -7.81 26.35 0.91
N ALA A 651 -7.39 27.59 0.66
CA ALA A 651 -6.99 28.04 -0.65
C ALA A 651 -5.70 27.35 -1.13
N ALA A 652 -5.47 27.36 -2.43
CA ALA A 652 -4.15 27.03 -2.97
C ALA A 652 -3.11 28.03 -2.41
N PRO A 653 -1.90 27.56 -2.02
CA PRO A 653 -0.90 28.43 -1.39
C PRO A 653 -0.48 29.54 -2.36
N SER A 654 -0.48 30.79 -1.87
CA SER A 654 0.01 31.92 -2.65
C SER A 654 1.50 31.75 -2.99
N PRO A 655 1.98 32.21 -4.16
CA PRO A 655 3.40 32.15 -4.52
C PRO A 655 4.30 32.83 -3.46
N VAL A 656 5.50 32.27 -3.25
CA VAL A 656 6.49 32.85 -2.32
C VAL A 656 6.91 34.24 -2.81
N PRO A 657 6.83 35.29 -1.98
CA PRO A 657 7.43 36.58 -2.30
C PRO A 657 8.94 36.45 -2.44
N ALA A 658 9.49 36.88 -3.59
CA ALA A 658 10.92 36.87 -3.82
C ALA A 658 11.56 38.16 -3.26
N SER A 659 11.72 38.22 -1.93
CA SER A 659 12.48 39.27 -1.24
C SER A 659 13.85 38.75 -0.77
N ASP A 660 14.91 39.47 -1.16
CA ASP A 660 16.27 39.31 -0.61
C ASP A 660 16.51 40.24 0.61
N GLU A 661 15.54 41.09 0.92
CA GLU A 661 15.57 42.16 1.93
C GLU A 661 15.87 41.69 3.36
N TYR A 662 15.47 40.47 3.72
CA TYR A 662 15.50 39.99 5.11
C TYR A 662 16.59 38.94 5.42
N GLY A 663 17.37 38.50 4.42
CA GLY A 663 18.40 37.48 4.60
C GLY A 663 17.85 36.11 5.06
N LEU A 664 18.73 35.24 5.58
CA LEU A 664 18.43 33.83 5.89
C LEU A 664 17.39 33.60 7.01
N GLY A 665 16.90 34.64 7.68
CA GLY A 665 15.83 34.54 8.70
C GLY A 665 14.43 34.84 8.17
N GLY A 666 14.29 35.47 7.00
CA GLY A 666 13.03 36.08 6.59
C GLY A 666 12.57 37.14 7.61
N ARG A 667 11.25 37.29 7.79
CA ARG A 667 10.65 38.20 8.78
C ARG A 667 11.04 37.90 10.24
N LEU A 668 11.75 36.81 10.53
CA LEU A 668 12.27 36.48 11.86
C LEU A 668 13.81 36.59 11.89
N PRO A 669 14.40 37.66 12.46
CA PRO A 669 15.84 37.83 12.54
C PRO A 669 16.56 36.60 13.12
N LEU A 670 17.75 36.28 12.59
CA LEU A 670 18.57 35.22 13.17
C LEU A 670 19.10 35.67 14.54
N ILE A 671 18.88 34.87 15.58
CA ILE A 671 19.36 35.16 16.93
C ILE A 671 20.90 35.27 16.91
N ASP A 672 21.40 36.46 17.24
CA ASP A 672 22.81 36.72 17.48
C ASP A 672 23.27 35.98 18.74
N LEU A 673 24.28 35.13 18.58
CA LEU A 673 24.81 34.29 19.66
C LEU A 673 25.81 35.03 20.57
N ASP A 674 26.32 36.20 20.18
CA ASP A 674 27.13 37.03 21.08
C ASP A 674 26.26 37.81 22.10
N THR A 675 24.95 37.98 21.82
CA THR A 675 23.99 38.64 22.71
C THR A 675 22.85 37.75 23.22
N ALA A 676 22.79 36.49 22.79
CA ALA A 676 21.80 35.50 23.22
C ALA A 676 21.78 35.24 24.73
N THR A 677 20.59 34.91 25.27
CA THR A 677 20.44 34.50 26.67
C THR A 677 21.06 33.12 26.94
N PRO A 678 21.42 32.77 28.20
CA PRO A 678 21.96 31.45 28.52
C PRO A 678 21.08 30.28 28.06
N ALA A 679 19.75 30.38 28.20
CA ALA A 679 18.82 29.34 27.74
C ALA A 679 18.80 29.19 26.21
N GLN A 680 19.00 30.29 25.47
CA GLN A 680 19.16 30.25 24.01
C GLN A 680 20.50 29.63 23.61
N LEU A 681 21.59 29.94 24.32
CA LEU A 681 22.90 29.35 24.09
C LEU A 681 22.92 27.84 24.38
N ASP A 682 22.32 27.42 25.49
CA ASP A 682 22.19 26.00 25.87
C ASP A 682 21.37 25.21 24.82
N LEU A 683 20.26 25.77 24.33
CA LEU A 683 19.46 25.14 23.27
C LEU A 683 20.19 25.16 21.92
N ALA A 684 20.82 26.28 21.54
CA ALA A 684 21.58 26.37 20.30
C ALA A 684 22.78 25.43 20.28
N ALA A 685 23.42 25.16 21.43
CA ALA A 685 24.47 24.16 21.55
C ALA A 685 23.95 22.74 21.31
N LYS A 686 22.80 22.36 21.91
CA LYS A 686 22.15 21.07 21.67
C LYS A 686 21.74 20.88 20.22
N ILE A 687 21.06 21.87 19.63
CA ILE A 687 20.62 21.80 18.24
C ILE A 687 21.84 21.66 17.31
N LYS A 688 22.90 22.46 17.50
CA LYS A 688 24.10 22.38 16.66
C LYS A 688 24.86 21.06 16.79
N ALA A 689 24.76 20.35 17.91
CA ALA A 689 25.36 19.02 18.06
C ALA A 689 24.77 17.97 17.09
N LEU A 690 23.52 18.14 16.64
CA LEU A 690 22.89 17.31 15.60
C LEU A 690 22.88 18.00 14.24
N ALA A 691 22.60 19.31 14.18
CA ALA A 691 22.48 20.05 12.93
C ALA A 691 23.78 20.15 12.14
N VAL A 692 24.95 20.31 12.80
CA VAL A 692 26.23 20.43 12.09
C VAL A 692 26.64 19.10 11.40
N PRO A 693 26.58 17.93 12.08
CA PRO A 693 26.75 16.63 11.40
C PRO A 693 25.74 16.40 10.27
N THR A 694 24.45 16.72 10.49
CA THR A 694 23.41 16.56 9.46
C THR A 694 23.67 17.43 8.23
N GLN A 695 24.07 18.70 8.42
CA GLN A 695 24.44 19.61 7.32
C GLN A 695 25.65 19.09 6.53
N GLN A 696 26.65 18.50 7.21
CA GLN A 696 27.81 17.89 6.56
C GLN A 696 27.44 16.61 5.78
N ALA A 697 26.53 15.79 6.31
CA ALA A 697 26.12 14.53 5.68
C ALA A 697 25.11 14.70 4.53
N THR A 698 24.24 15.71 4.60
CA THR A 698 23.13 15.92 3.64
C THR A 698 23.33 17.09 2.69
N GLY A 699 24.24 18.02 3.01
CA GLY A 699 24.38 19.29 2.31
C GLY A 699 23.19 20.24 2.48
N ILE A 700 22.28 20.01 3.44
CA ILE A 700 21.24 20.96 3.84
C ILE A 700 21.89 22.02 4.73
N GLU A 701 21.85 23.29 4.36
CA GLU A 701 22.31 24.35 5.26
C GLU A 701 21.35 24.45 6.46
N LEU A 702 21.83 24.18 7.68
CA LEU A 702 21.06 24.26 8.94
C LEU A 702 21.67 25.27 9.92
N VAL A 703 22.94 25.61 9.71
CA VAL A 703 23.74 26.57 10.47
C VAL A 703 24.46 27.48 9.47
N SER A 704 24.41 28.79 9.68
CA SER A 704 25.09 29.78 8.84
C SER A 704 26.63 29.76 9.03
N PRO A 705 27.42 30.38 8.12
CA PRO A 705 28.89 30.37 8.22
C PRO A 705 29.49 30.96 9.50
N ASP A 706 28.75 31.83 10.17
CA ASP A 706 29.08 32.44 11.47
C ASP A 706 28.47 31.71 12.68
N GLY A 707 27.74 30.61 12.45
CA GLY A 707 27.31 29.70 13.51
C GLY A 707 25.91 29.95 14.09
N ARG A 708 25.10 30.86 13.51
CA ARG A 708 23.67 31.03 13.86
C ARG A 708 22.84 29.88 13.27
N LEU A 709 21.71 29.57 13.89
CA LEU A 709 20.75 28.57 13.37
C LEU A 709 19.89 29.20 12.27
N ILE A 710 19.50 28.42 11.27
CA ILE A 710 18.61 28.86 10.18
C ILE A 710 17.43 27.88 9.98
N GLY A 711 16.47 28.23 9.13
CA GLY A 711 15.25 27.45 8.97
C GLY A 711 14.36 27.49 10.22
N PRO A 712 13.66 26.38 10.57
CA PRO A 712 12.79 26.36 11.75
C PRO A 712 13.60 26.43 13.05
N LEU A 713 14.89 26.06 13.01
CA LEU A 713 15.79 25.99 14.15
C LEU A 713 16.06 27.36 14.80
N ASN A 714 15.96 28.46 14.03
CA ASN A 714 16.02 29.82 14.58
C ASN A 714 14.79 30.14 15.45
N GLY A 715 13.59 29.75 14.99
CA GLY A 715 12.33 29.97 15.72
C GLY A 715 12.32 29.30 17.09
N TYR A 716 12.94 28.13 17.22
CA TYR A 716 13.07 27.42 18.50
C TYR A 716 13.87 28.20 19.56
N LEU A 717 14.72 29.15 19.17
CA LEU A 717 15.43 30.02 20.11
C LEU A 717 14.59 31.18 20.65
N TYR A 718 13.47 31.54 20.03
CA TYR A 718 12.64 32.67 20.49
C TYR A 718 11.83 32.35 21.75
N ASN A 719 11.51 31.07 21.97
CA ASN A 719 11.06 30.54 23.27
C ASN A 719 11.76 29.18 23.52
N PRO A 720 12.91 29.17 24.22
CA PRO A 720 13.70 27.94 24.39
C PRO A 720 13.01 26.80 25.14
N VAL A 721 11.91 27.05 25.87
CA VAL A 721 11.16 25.99 26.54
C VAL A 721 10.29 25.23 25.54
N ILE A 722 9.53 25.95 24.71
CA ILE A 722 8.68 25.36 23.66
C ILE A 722 9.55 24.81 22.52
N GLY A 723 10.54 25.57 22.08
CA GLY A 723 11.45 25.19 21.00
C GLY A 723 12.29 23.94 21.31
N GLN A 724 12.69 23.75 22.58
CA GLN A 724 13.33 22.50 23.01
C GLN A 724 12.38 21.31 22.86
N ALA A 725 11.11 21.43 23.26
CA ALA A 725 10.17 20.31 23.15
C ALA A 725 9.82 19.98 21.69
N LEU A 726 9.63 21.00 20.84
CA LEU A 726 9.44 20.82 19.39
C LEU A 726 10.65 20.13 18.73
N PHE A 727 11.86 20.47 19.16
CA PHE A 727 13.09 19.81 18.68
C PHE A 727 13.14 18.32 19.09
N GLU A 728 12.76 17.96 20.32
CA GLU A 728 12.73 16.56 20.74
C GLU A 728 11.61 15.74 20.06
N VAL A 729 10.50 16.36 19.62
CA VAL A 729 9.51 15.67 18.76
C VAL A 729 10.14 15.24 17.44
N GLY A 730 10.96 16.09 16.80
CA GLY A 730 11.72 15.71 15.61
C GLY A 730 12.66 14.53 15.86
N ASN A 731 13.38 14.54 16.99
CA ASN A 731 14.29 13.45 17.39
C ASN A 731 13.53 12.14 17.69
N ALA A 732 12.30 12.22 18.21
CA ALA A 732 11.49 11.04 18.56
C ALA A 732 11.13 10.15 17.35
N PHE A 733 11.09 10.69 16.12
CA PHE A 733 10.87 9.89 14.90
C PHE A 733 12.03 8.94 14.55
N ALA A 734 13.12 8.94 15.32
CA ALA A 734 14.08 7.84 15.35
C ALA A 734 13.45 6.52 15.82
N SER A 735 12.49 6.54 16.76
CA SER A 735 11.74 5.36 17.22
C SER A 735 10.42 5.15 16.46
N SER A 736 10.33 5.67 15.23
CA SER A 736 9.18 5.39 14.36
C SER A 736 9.39 4.09 13.58
N SER A 737 8.30 3.33 13.48
CA SER A 737 8.15 2.14 12.63
C SER A 737 8.26 2.43 11.13
N LEU A 738 8.16 3.70 10.72
CA LEU A 738 8.25 4.13 9.32
C LEU A 738 9.68 4.12 8.81
N SER A 739 9.89 3.50 7.65
CA SER A 739 11.17 3.56 6.93
C SER A 739 11.50 4.99 6.51
N SER A 740 12.78 5.32 6.38
CA SER A 740 13.22 6.68 6.02
C SER A 740 12.58 7.18 4.73
N ARG A 741 12.35 6.31 3.74
CA ARG A 741 11.65 6.66 2.49
C ARG A 741 10.20 7.08 2.72
N ILE A 742 9.44 6.37 3.56
CA ILE A 742 8.08 6.78 3.92
C ILE A 742 8.09 8.09 4.71
N LYS A 743 9.07 8.29 5.60
CA LYS A 743 9.21 9.55 6.35
C LYS A 743 9.46 10.74 5.41
N GLU A 744 10.40 10.65 4.48
CA GLU A 744 10.64 11.70 3.49
C GLU A 744 9.44 11.95 2.56
N ILE A 745 8.71 10.89 2.15
CA ILE A 745 7.48 11.03 1.36
C ILE A 745 6.43 11.85 2.14
N VAL A 746 6.19 11.52 3.41
CA VAL A 746 5.22 12.24 4.27
C VAL A 746 5.62 13.70 4.40
N ILE A 747 6.88 13.97 4.74
CA ILE A 747 7.40 15.33 4.97
C ILE A 747 7.28 16.18 3.70
N LEU A 748 7.78 15.67 2.56
CA LEU A 748 7.76 16.40 1.29
C LEU A 748 6.33 16.61 0.78
N SER A 749 5.41 15.67 1.06
CA SER A 749 3.97 15.81 0.77
C SER A 749 3.31 16.92 1.58
N VAL A 750 3.72 17.15 2.84
CA VAL A 750 3.23 18.30 3.63
C VAL A 750 3.86 19.60 3.13
N GLY A 751 5.19 19.65 3.02
CA GLY A 751 5.93 20.85 2.67
C GLY A 751 5.54 21.41 1.30
N GLY A 752 5.35 20.55 0.29
CA GLY A 752 4.91 20.95 -1.04
C GLY A 752 3.45 21.42 -1.09
N GLN A 753 2.54 20.76 -0.37
CA GLN A 753 1.16 21.26 -0.23
C GLN A 753 1.09 22.62 0.48
N TRP A 754 1.94 22.85 1.48
CA TRP A 754 2.07 24.17 2.11
C TRP A 754 2.84 25.19 1.27
N GLY A 755 3.51 24.78 0.20
CA GLY A 755 4.43 25.63 -0.55
C GLY A 755 5.53 26.21 0.35
N SER A 756 6.00 25.44 1.33
CA SER A 756 7.06 25.83 2.28
C SER A 756 8.42 25.63 1.63
N GLY A 757 8.98 26.71 1.07
CA GLY A 757 10.15 26.64 0.20
C GLY A 757 11.39 26.05 0.88
N TYR A 758 11.64 26.42 2.15
CA TYR A 758 12.76 25.87 2.93
C TYR A 758 12.57 24.38 3.22
N GLU A 759 11.34 23.97 3.60
CA GLU A 759 10.99 22.57 3.92
C GLU A 759 11.22 21.66 2.70
N VAL A 760 10.68 22.10 1.55
CA VAL A 760 10.88 21.44 0.26
C VAL A 760 12.37 21.38 -0.08
N TYR A 761 13.13 22.48 0.01
CA TYR A 761 14.58 22.49 -0.23
C TYR A 761 15.36 21.48 0.61
N ALA A 762 15.01 21.33 1.89
CA ALA A 762 15.69 20.43 2.81
C ALA A 762 15.35 18.97 2.49
N HIS A 763 14.07 18.64 2.42
CA HIS A 763 13.62 17.26 2.28
C HIS A 763 13.70 16.74 0.83
N GLU A 764 13.76 17.61 -0.17
CA GLU A 764 14.22 17.26 -1.52
C GLU A 764 15.64 16.67 -1.53
N LYS A 765 16.54 17.09 -0.63
CA LYS A 765 17.90 16.55 -0.55
C LYS A 765 17.90 15.17 0.12
N VAL A 766 17.21 15.05 1.25
CA VAL A 766 17.09 13.76 1.97
C VAL A 766 16.37 12.72 1.11
N ALA A 767 15.29 13.11 0.41
CA ALA A 767 14.54 12.24 -0.50
C ALA A 767 15.43 11.65 -1.61
N ARG A 768 16.34 12.44 -2.21
CA ARG A 768 17.33 11.94 -3.18
C ARG A 768 18.35 11.01 -2.53
N LEU A 769 18.79 11.29 -1.30
CA LEU A 769 19.73 10.43 -0.55
C LEU A 769 19.12 9.07 -0.17
N VAL A 770 17.81 9.01 0.13
CA VAL A 770 17.08 7.74 0.34
C VAL A 770 16.51 7.13 -0.96
N GLY A 771 16.89 7.71 -2.11
CA GLY A 771 16.65 7.16 -3.45
C GLY A 771 15.20 7.24 -3.96
N ILE A 772 14.40 8.20 -3.48
CA ILE A 772 13.04 8.42 -4.03
C ILE A 772 13.17 8.91 -5.49
N PRO A 773 12.34 8.43 -6.44
CA PRO A 773 12.43 8.84 -7.85
C PRO A 773 12.24 10.36 -8.03
N GLU A 774 13.01 10.97 -8.92
CA GLU A 774 13.00 12.42 -9.14
C GLU A 774 11.60 12.94 -9.57
N GLU A 775 10.88 12.17 -10.39
CA GLU A 775 9.50 12.47 -10.78
C GLU A 775 8.51 12.42 -9.60
N ALA A 776 8.76 11.55 -8.61
CA ALA A 776 7.99 11.54 -7.38
C ALA A 776 8.31 12.77 -6.54
N ILE A 777 9.61 13.06 -6.31
CA ILE A 777 10.10 14.24 -5.59
C ILE A 777 9.47 15.52 -6.15
N VAL A 778 9.54 15.74 -7.47
CA VAL A 778 8.97 16.92 -8.13
C VAL A 778 7.44 17.01 -7.94
N SER A 779 6.71 15.89 -7.97
CA SER A 779 5.25 15.89 -7.74
C SER A 779 4.90 16.29 -6.29
N LEU A 780 5.57 15.68 -5.30
CA LEU A 780 5.35 15.94 -3.88
C LEU A 780 5.75 17.37 -3.50
N ALA A 781 6.94 17.81 -3.93
CA ALA A 781 7.49 19.16 -3.73
C ALA A 781 6.58 20.27 -4.29
N SER A 782 5.79 19.95 -5.31
CA SER A 782 4.82 20.87 -5.92
C SER A 782 3.42 20.81 -5.30
N GLY A 783 3.18 19.92 -4.32
CA GLY A 783 1.83 19.67 -3.78
C GLY A 783 0.86 19.04 -4.78
N HIS A 784 1.37 18.38 -5.83
CA HIS A 784 0.58 17.70 -6.84
C HIS A 784 0.37 16.22 -6.51
N ALA A 785 -0.67 15.62 -7.10
CA ALA A 785 -0.96 14.20 -6.94
C ALA A 785 0.27 13.31 -7.26
N PRO A 786 0.60 12.34 -6.39
CA PRO A 786 1.87 11.61 -6.47
C PRO A 786 1.99 10.73 -7.72
N VAL A 787 3.14 10.83 -8.38
CA VAL A 787 3.57 9.94 -9.48
C VAL A 787 4.87 9.21 -9.11
N GLY A 788 5.27 8.19 -9.87
CA GLY A 788 6.51 7.43 -9.64
C GLY A 788 6.53 6.49 -8.41
N LEU A 789 5.61 6.68 -7.45
CA LEU A 789 5.48 5.84 -6.26
C LEU A 789 4.57 4.62 -6.47
N SER A 790 4.78 3.56 -5.68
CA SER A 790 3.95 2.36 -5.68
C SER A 790 3.84 1.74 -4.27
N GLY A 791 2.90 0.81 -4.07
CA GLY A 791 2.71 0.15 -2.78
C GLY A 791 2.45 1.14 -1.63
N SER A 792 3.07 0.89 -0.48
CA SER A 792 2.96 1.74 0.72
C SER A 792 3.45 3.17 0.50
N GLU A 793 4.42 3.41 -0.40
CA GLU A 793 4.90 4.75 -0.74
C GLU A 793 3.79 5.61 -1.35
N LEU A 794 3.03 5.03 -2.28
CA LEU A 794 1.89 5.69 -2.92
C LEU A 794 0.73 5.90 -1.94
N VAL A 795 0.52 4.95 -1.01
CA VAL A 795 -0.50 5.07 0.04
C VAL A 795 -0.17 6.21 1.00
N ALA A 796 1.07 6.30 1.50
CA ALA A 796 1.49 7.40 2.38
C ALA A 796 1.35 8.77 1.71
N ALA A 797 1.85 8.91 0.47
CA ALA A 797 1.72 10.16 -0.28
C ALA A 797 0.27 10.57 -0.49
N ARG A 798 -0.61 9.63 -0.87
CA ARG A 798 -2.04 9.89 -1.05
C ARG A 798 -2.73 10.25 0.27
N PHE A 799 -2.42 9.55 1.35
CA PHE A 799 -3.03 9.78 2.67
C PHE A 799 -2.75 11.21 3.15
N VAL A 800 -1.50 11.67 3.02
CA VAL A 800 -1.09 13.04 3.37
C VAL A 800 -1.66 14.07 2.38
N GLN A 801 -1.81 13.71 1.11
CA GLN A 801 -2.47 14.56 0.10
C GLN A 801 -3.96 14.75 0.40
N GLU A 802 -4.69 13.71 0.81
CA GLU A 802 -6.10 13.83 1.19
C GLU A 802 -6.21 14.65 2.50
N LEU A 803 -5.55 14.21 3.58
CA LEU A 803 -5.63 14.83 4.91
C LEU A 803 -5.32 16.34 4.92
N VAL A 804 -4.33 16.80 4.14
CA VAL A 804 -3.90 18.21 4.15
C VAL A 804 -4.69 19.08 3.14
N SER A 805 -5.45 18.47 2.22
CA SER A 805 -6.28 19.20 1.24
C SER A 805 -7.78 19.18 1.54
N THR A 806 -8.29 18.14 2.23
CA THR A 806 -9.71 18.00 2.61
C THR A 806 -9.95 18.15 4.12
N TYR A 807 -8.90 18.09 4.93
CA TYR A 807 -8.94 17.96 6.40
C TYR A 807 -9.60 16.66 6.92
N GLU A 808 -9.83 15.66 6.06
CA GLU A 808 -10.30 14.32 6.39
C GLU A 808 -9.54 13.24 5.59
N VAL A 809 -9.80 11.95 5.85
CA VAL A 809 -9.32 10.84 5.00
C VAL A 809 -10.47 9.89 4.71
N SER A 810 -10.63 9.50 3.44
CA SER A 810 -11.60 8.50 2.98
C SER A 810 -11.36 7.13 3.62
N SER A 811 -12.41 6.34 3.84
CA SER A 811 -12.26 5.06 4.58
C SER A 811 -11.48 4.01 3.77
N GLU A 812 -11.58 4.04 2.43
CA GLU A 812 -10.72 3.25 1.53
C GLU A 812 -9.24 3.57 1.73
N LEU A 813 -8.87 4.86 1.79
CA LEU A 813 -7.47 5.27 1.95
C LEU A 813 -6.96 5.10 3.38
N TYR A 814 -7.83 5.30 4.38
CA TYR A 814 -7.53 5.00 5.78
C TYR A 814 -7.17 3.52 5.96
N HIS A 815 -8.03 2.61 5.54
CA HIS A 815 -7.76 1.18 5.69
C HIS A 815 -6.65 0.68 4.75
N SER A 816 -6.44 1.32 3.60
CA SER A 816 -5.24 1.09 2.77
C SER A 816 -3.95 1.43 3.53
N ALA A 817 -3.95 2.50 4.34
CA ALA A 817 -2.82 2.89 5.17
C ALA A 817 -2.69 2.01 6.41
N GLU A 818 -3.79 1.62 7.05
CA GLU A 818 -3.80 0.65 8.15
C GLU A 818 -3.27 -0.72 7.70
N ALA A 819 -3.62 -1.17 6.48
CA ALA A 819 -3.06 -2.38 5.86
C ALA A 819 -1.56 -2.27 5.53
N ALA A 820 -1.07 -1.06 5.23
CA ALA A 820 0.32 -0.82 4.85
C ALA A 820 1.27 -0.60 6.04
N PHE A 821 0.76 -0.08 7.17
CA PHE A 821 1.58 0.39 8.30
C PHE A 821 1.14 -0.18 9.67
N GLY A 822 -0.02 -0.82 9.76
CA GLY A 822 -0.68 -1.12 11.04
C GLY A 822 -1.11 0.15 11.80
N GLN A 823 -1.81 -0.01 12.91
CA GLN A 823 -2.31 1.14 13.69
C GLN A 823 -1.18 2.00 14.27
N ALA A 824 -0.10 1.39 14.76
CA ALA A 824 1.06 2.13 15.29
C ALA A 824 1.80 2.91 14.19
N GLY A 825 2.05 2.30 13.03
CA GLY A 825 2.69 3.00 11.90
C GLY A 825 1.79 4.05 11.24
N LEU A 826 0.46 3.86 11.28
CA LEU A 826 -0.48 4.90 10.85
C LEU A 826 -0.51 6.08 11.82
N VAL A 827 -0.45 5.84 13.14
CA VAL A 827 -0.29 6.90 14.14
C VAL A 827 1.06 7.62 13.99
N ASP A 828 2.16 6.91 13.73
CA ASP A 828 3.45 7.51 13.39
C ASP A 828 3.33 8.43 12.16
N LEU A 829 2.64 7.98 11.12
CA LEU A 829 2.47 8.70 9.84
C LEU A 829 1.69 10.00 10.03
N VAL A 830 0.57 9.92 10.76
CA VAL A 830 -0.25 11.09 11.09
C VAL A 830 0.54 12.06 11.97
N ASN A 831 1.17 11.59 13.06
CA ASN A 831 2.00 12.42 13.93
C ASN A 831 3.18 13.09 13.20
N LEU A 832 3.77 12.41 12.20
CA LEU A 832 4.82 12.98 11.36
C LEU A 832 4.26 14.11 10.49
N ALA A 833 3.15 13.88 9.79
CA ALA A 833 2.49 14.92 9.01
C ALA A 833 2.12 16.12 9.90
N SER A 834 1.52 15.87 11.08
CA SER A 834 1.21 16.84 12.12
C SER A 834 2.40 17.69 12.56
N THR A 835 3.58 17.08 12.74
CA THR A 835 4.81 17.79 13.11
C THR A 835 5.25 18.77 12.01
N TYR A 836 5.19 18.33 10.74
CA TYR A 836 5.64 19.14 9.61
C TYR A 836 4.57 20.14 9.10
N LEU A 837 3.30 20.01 9.51
CA LEU A 837 2.32 21.09 9.44
C LEU A 837 2.78 22.29 10.30
N GLY A 838 3.24 22.02 11.52
CA GLY A 838 3.79 23.05 12.41
C GLY A 838 5.08 23.70 11.88
N ALA A 839 6.02 22.90 11.37
CA ALA A 839 7.23 23.40 10.73
C ALA A 839 6.92 24.26 9.49
N SER A 840 6.00 23.81 8.63
CA SER A 840 5.56 24.55 7.45
C SER A 840 4.86 25.87 7.80
N ALA A 841 4.03 25.89 8.84
CA ALA A 841 3.40 27.11 9.34
C ALA A 841 4.43 28.12 9.86
N LEU A 842 5.44 27.65 10.63
CA LEU A 842 6.54 28.48 11.11
C LEU A 842 7.33 29.11 9.96
N LEU A 843 7.75 28.30 8.98
CA LEU A 843 8.54 28.74 7.83
C LEU A 843 7.77 29.70 6.91
N ASN A 844 6.47 29.48 6.70
CA ASN A 844 5.64 30.32 5.84
C ASN A 844 5.26 31.67 6.46
N VAL A 845 4.96 31.73 7.77
CA VAL A 845 4.62 33.00 8.45
C VAL A 845 5.78 33.96 8.42
N PHE A 846 6.99 33.45 8.70
CA PHE A 846 8.21 34.23 8.74
C PHE A 846 8.90 34.31 7.37
N GLU A 847 8.32 33.76 6.31
CA GLU A 847 8.85 33.78 4.93
C GLU A 847 10.34 33.39 4.84
N VAL A 848 10.72 32.34 5.57
CA VAL A 848 12.12 31.91 5.69
C VAL A 848 12.64 31.41 4.34
N PRO A 849 13.66 32.08 3.74
CA PRO A 849 14.03 31.80 2.36
C PRO A 849 14.92 30.56 2.23
N VAL A 850 14.91 29.96 1.04
CA VAL A 850 15.83 28.89 0.66
C VAL A 850 17.29 29.41 0.69
N PRO A 851 18.22 28.74 1.39
CA PRO A 851 19.63 29.14 1.40
C PRO A 851 20.25 29.06 0.00
N THR A 852 20.55 30.22 -0.59
CA THR A 852 21.24 30.34 -1.88
C THR A 852 22.69 30.78 -1.69
N ALA A 853 23.55 30.47 -2.66
CA ALA A 853 24.96 30.89 -2.64
C ALA A 853 25.14 32.42 -2.55
N ALA A 854 24.16 33.22 -2.98
CA ALA A 854 24.17 34.66 -2.75
C ALA A 854 23.98 34.97 -1.25
N LEU A 855 22.84 34.54 -0.68
CA LEU A 855 22.46 34.80 0.72
C LEU A 855 23.51 34.31 1.72
N ILE A 856 24.11 33.13 1.49
CA ILE A 856 25.16 32.53 2.33
C ILE A 856 26.45 33.37 2.35
N THR A 857 26.72 34.18 1.31
CA THR A 857 27.91 35.05 1.25
C THR A 857 27.69 36.46 1.80
N THR A 858 26.45 36.81 2.15
CA THR A 858 26.06 38.14 2.63
C THR A 858 25.51 38.17 4.07
N SER A 859 25.29 36.99 4.68
CA SER A 859 24.67 36.80 6.00
C SER A 859 25.62 36.98 7.18
#